data_AF-A0A534IDI7-F1
#
_entry.id   AF-A0A534IDI7-F1
#
_cell.length_a   1.000
_cell.length_b   1.000
_cell.length_c   1.000
_cell.angle_alpha   90.00
_cell.angle_beta   90.00
_cell.angle_gamma   90.00
#
_symmetry.space_group_name_H-M   'P 1'
#
loop_
_entity.id
_entity.type
_entity.pdbx_description
1 polymer ?
#
loop_
_entity_poly.entity_id
_entity_poly.type
_entity_poly.pdbx_seq_one_letter_code
_entity_poly.pdbx_strand_id
1 'polypeptide(L)'
;MTISTQNHLDYVTFTSGGKSAYLREAHMNAQRGRQNLGRWTRRAIAPPPLAVALLTAALAASLAACSGGGSVNIANSQLSDPATVDFPIFYVKRQVPLNSNGTVVQDDLRVLRDAAPSADLYKRATASPSATETNITARLTAGARWDVKDVDTSADGTRVVFAMRGPLAVNQDPKQPPSWRIYEYVIASDTLHAVINPATDPDPLTVNDVSPHYLPDGRIVFSSTRQTQSRGILTDEGKPQFSAQDEARNEPAFVLEVINADGTVHQISFNQSHDRDATVLANGRVLWSRWDHAPGKDAMSLYSANPDGTDLELYYGANSHMTGTNNTVVEFVQPRQMQDGRILALARQYTNVDFGGNLVIIDGTHFVENSQRLAANSTLPGPAQTPATPNDVLTIPGPSPGGRFSSAYPLQDGTDRILVSWSQCRLLDTTQAPPAIVPCTPTALAAPNPQTAPPLYSVWMFDPKQNTLMPIMQPVEGVMITDVAVAQPHALPNIILDKVPGVDLDQRLVTDVVGVIDIRSVYDIDGVDTANPNIATVADPARTAASARPARFIRLEKAVSIPDPSVVNLSAAAFGASDYMLEILGYAPIEPDGSVRIEVPANVAFRLSVLDANARRITPAQGVWLQVKPGEVVSCNGCHLPASAQRPISHGRAGLFASVWTGGTGGVPFPHTYASGPNAFIPQQGETMAQARMRVSCTSDTPPCKQMVPGWGPPLNQSGGMNVLYTDVWTDPALATPGARISYSYDDLTTAKPTTGVCVDQWAANCRIIINYPEHIQPLWDASRPAMVGGVAVDHSCSQLGCHNSAPAGATPVPAGNLDLTKLPSATVSQQFTSYQQLLFPHNIVNMGVTTSVGPYLNAGSANGGLSAQFLNRFATGSGSTHAGWLSPAELRLLSEWLDIGAQYFNNPFDPAVPVN
;
A
#
# COMPACT_ATOMS: atom_id res chain seq x y z
N MET A 1 43.80 14.83 5.30
CA MET A 1 45.00 14.24 5.94
C MET A 1 45.61 13.28 4.92
N THR A 2 46.89 13.41 4.61
CA THR A 2 47.47 12.82 3.38
C THR A 2 48.38 11.65 3.70
N ILE A 3 48.08 10.44 3.21
CA ILE A 3 49.05 9.33 3.06
C ILE A 3 48.80 8.64 1.72
N SER A 4 49.89 8.27 1.06
CA SER A 4 49.98 7.59 -0.23
C SER A 4 50.99 6.46 -0.12
N THR A 5 50.77 5.33 -0.82
CA THR A 5 51.84 4.57 -1.50
C THR A 5 51.25 3.63 -2.56
N GLN A 6 52.00 3.45 -3.65
CA GLN A 6 51.67 2.59 -4.80
C GLN A 6 52.30 1.19 -4.70
N ASN A 7 51.82 0.24 -5.51
CA ASN A 7 52.63 -0.62 -6.41
C ASN A 7 51.67 -1.34 -7.39
N HIS A 8 51.73 -1.05 -8.70
CA HIS A 8 52.45 -1.81 -9.75
C HIS A 8 52.00 -3.28 -9.86
N LEU A 9 51.12 -3.60 -10.83
CA LEU A 9 51.36 -3.88 -12.27
C LEU A 9 51.88 -5.30 -12.55
N ASP A 10 51.07 -6.09 -13.26
CA ASP A 10 51.55 -6.92 -14.37
C ASP A 10 50.46 -7.08 -15.45
N TYR A 11 50.87 -7.05 -16.72
CA TYR A 11 50.00 -7.11 -17.91
C TYR A 11 50.27 -8.42 -18.67
N VAL A 12 49.21 -9.06 -19.18
CA VAL A 12 49.34 -9.94 -20.36
C VAL A 12 48.24 -9.58 -21.37
N THR A 13 48.65 -8.92 -22.45
CA THR A 13 47.84 -8.63 -23.63
C THR A 13 47.95 -9.73 -24.66
N PHE A 14 46.84 -10.05 -25.34
CA PHE A 14 46.88 -10.54 -26.72
C PHE A 14 45.77 -9.90 -27.57
N THR A 15 46.20 -9.07 -28.52
CA THR A 15 45.50 -8.70 -29.75
C THR A 15 46.44 -9.12 -30.92
N SER A 16 46.12 -9.18 -32.21
CA SER A 16 45.04 -8.61 -33.04
C SER A 16 45.01 -9.30 -34.43
N GLY A 17 44.04 -8.96 -35.28
CA GLY A 17 44.14 -9.06 -36.75
C GLY A 17 43.72 -10.40 -37.39
N GLY A 18 43.28 -10.45 -38.66
CA GLY A 18 43.11 -9.37 -39.66
C GLY A 18 42.42 -9.87 -40.95
N LYS A 19 42.01 -8.93 -41.83
CA LYS A 19 41.20 -9.18 -43.05
C LYS A 19 42.04 -9.76 -44.22
N SER A 20 41.44 -10.57 -45.12
CA SER A 20 41.16 -10.19 -46.53
C SER A 20 40.72 -11.33 -47.49
N ALA A 21 39.67 -11.04 -48.27
CA ALA A 21 39.32 -11.41 -49.66
C ALA A 21 39.85 -12.68 -50.37
N TYR A 22 38.95 -13.38 -51.10
CA TYR A 22 39.02 -13.56 -52.57
C TYR A 22 37.79 -14.27 -53.21
N LEU A 23 37.40 -13.85 -54.43
CA LEU A 23 36.56 -14.53 -55.46
C LEU A 23 35.06 -14.79 -55.11
N ARG A 24 34.06 -14.69 -56.01
CA ARG A 24 33.99 -14.49 -57.49
C ARG A 24 32.66 -13.81 -57.92
N GLU A 25 32.53 -13.52 -59.22
CA GLU A 25 31.42 -12.85 -59.95
C GLU A 25 30.02 -13.54 -59.81
N ALA A 26 28.85 -12.99 -60.21
CA ALA A 26 28.57 -12.04 -61.31
C ALA A 26 27.27 -11.19 -61.18
N HIS A 27 27.10 -10.27 -62.15
CA HIS A 27 26.04 -9.26 -62.37
C HIS A 27 24.59 -9.82 -62.51
N MET A 28 23.49 -9.06 -62.26
CA MET A 28 22.99 -7.95 -63.09
C MET A 28 21.86 -7.09 -62.49
N ASN A 29 21.87 -5.79 -62.85
CA ASN A 29 20.76 -4.81 -63.05
C ASN A 29 19.70 -4.57 -61.93
N ALA A 30 19.46 -3.36 -61.40
CA ALA A 30 19.05 -2.08 -62.03
C ALA A 30 17.58 -2.09 -62.54
N GLN A 31 16.72 -1.07 -62.34
CA GLN A 31 16.90 0.29 -61.81
C GLN A 31 15.56 0.92 -61.32
N ARG A 32 15.65 2.08 -60.64
CA ARG A 32 14.73 3.27 -60.52
C ARG A 32 13.40 3.26 -61.31
N GLY A 33 12.31 3.92 -60.89
CA GLY A 33 12.03 4.76 -59.70
C GLY A 33 11.05 5.93 -59.98
N ARG A 34 10.46 6.50 -58.90
CA ARG A 34 9.89 7.88 -58.74
C ARG A 34 8.78 8.45 -59.68
N GLN A 35 7.73 8.98 -59.01
CA GLN A 35 7.07 10.30 -59.25
C GLN A 35 6.16 10.45 -60.51
N ASN A 36 5.14 11.33 -60.59
CA ASN A 36 4.50 12.23 -59.60
C ASN A 36 3.09 12.72 -60.06
N LEU A 37 2.30 13.21 -59.09
CA LEU A 37 1.34 14.35 -59.15
C LEU A 37 0.15 14.41 -60.17
N GLY A 38 -1.05 14.40 -59.58
CA GLY A 38 -2.16 15.34 -59.87
C GLY A 38 -3.11 15.04 -61.05
N ARG A 39 -4.30 15.67 -61.16
CA ARG A 39 -5.16 16.41 -60.20
C ARG A 39 -6.49 16.74 -60.96
N TRP A 40 -7.67 16.68 -60.30
CA TRP A 40 -8.95 17.36 -60.69
C TRP A 40 -9.72 16.76 -61.91
N THR A 41 -11.06 16.80 -62.08
CA THR A 41 -12.24 17.21 -61.26
C THR A 41 -13.59 16.69 -61.80
N ARG A 42 -14.60 16.54 -60.91
CA ARG A 42 -16.08 16.77 -61.05
C ARG A 42 -17.00 15.87 -61.94
N ARG A 43 -18.04 15.29 -61.28
CA ARG A 43 -19.51 15.17 -61.58
C ARG A 43 -19.95 14.78 -63.03
N ALA A 44 -20.91 13.86 -63.29
CA ALA A 44 -22.34 13.96 -62.92
C ALA A 44 -23.24 12.80 -63.46
N ILE A 45 -24.27 12.40 -62.68
CA ILE A 45 -25.67 12.01 -63.08
C ILE A 45 -25.96 10.66 -63.83
N ALA A 46 -27.15 10.09 -63.55
CA ALA A 46 -27.72 8.76 -63.91
C ALA A 46 -28.85 8.88 -65.02
N PRO A 47 -29.86 7.96 -65.25
CA PRO A 47 -30.23 6.64 -64.68
C PRO A 47 -30.68 5.53 -65.74
N PRO A 48 -31.85 4.80 -65.69
CA PRO A 48 -31.93 3.31 -65.85
C PRO A 48 -32.86 2.82 -67.02
N PRO A 49 -33.30 1.53 -67.17
CA PRO A 49 -34.48 0.97 -66.44
C PRO A 49 -34.69 -0.61 -66.34
N LEU A 50 -35.69 -1.04 -65.53
CA LEU A 50 -36.78 -2.09 -65.67
C LEU A 50 -36.55 -3.46 -66.43
N ALA A 51 -37.22 -4.61 -66.15
CA ALA A 51 -38.16 -5.11 -65.10
C ALA A 51 -38.53 -6.63 -65.28
N VAL A 52 -39.56 -7.13 -64.53
CA VAL A 52 -40.32 -8.44 -64.58
C VAL A 52 -39.82 -9.52 -63.58
N ALA A 53 -40.44 -9.78 -62.39
CA ALA A 53 -41.79 -10.31 -62.02
C ALA A 53 -41.93 -11.84 -62.26
N LEU A 54 -42.58 -12.71 -61.47
CA LEU A 54 -43.28 -12.81 -60.16
C LEU A 54 -43.81 -14.27 -60.09
N LEU A 55 -44.04 -14.85 -58.89
CA LEU A 55 -44.73 -16.13 -58.48
C LEU A 55 -43.83 -16.88 -57.47
N THR A 56 -44.28 -17.44 -56.34
CA THR A 56 -45.62 -17.54 -55.70
C THR A 56 -45.41 -17.75 -54.19
N ALA A 57 -46.38 -17.36 -53.36
CA ALA A 57 -46.35 -17.58 -51.90
C ALA A 57 -47.51 -18.46 -51.40
N ALA A 58 -47.37 -18.96 -50.17
CA ALA A 58 -48.39 -19.55 -49.28
C ALA A 58 -48.72 -21.06 -49.42
N LEU A 59 -48.12 -21.86 -48.51
CA LEU A 59 -48.68 -22.98 -47.71
C LEU A 59 -47.51 -23.49 -46.82
N ALA A 60 -47.62 -23.85 -45.54
CA ALA A 60 -48.61 -23.63 -44.48
C ALA A 60 -47.85 -23.70 -43.12
N ALA A 61 -48.40 -23.14 -42.05
CA ALA A 61 -47.79 -23.24 -40.71
C ALA A 61 -48.56 -24.21 -39.80
N SER A 62 -47.89 -25.23 -39.24
CA SER A 62 -48.39 -25.98 -38.07
C SER A 62 -47.36 -26.92 -37.41
N LEU A 63 -47.06 -26.63 -36.14
CA LEU A 63 -46.76 -27.55 -35.01
C LEU A 63 -45.59 -28.59 -35.04
N ALA A 64 -44.60 -28.29 -34.20
CA ALA A 64 -44.22 -29.04 -32.97
C ALA A 64 -43.42 -30.37 -32.96
N ALA A 65 -42.37 -30.33 -32.13
CA ALA A 65 -41.85 -31.36 -31.21
C ALA A 65 -40.87 -32.47 -31.68
N CYS A 66 -39.62 -32.31 -31.22
CA CYS A 66 -38.73 -33.33 -30.61
C CYS A 66 -38.37 -34.63 -31.34
N SER A 67 -37.15 -34.69 -31.90
CA SER A 67 -36.19 -35.78 -31.62
C SER A 67 -34.75 -35.32 -31.90
N GLY A 68 -33.79 -35.82 -31.11
CA GLY A 68 -32.37 -35.50 -31.29
C GLY A 68 -31.66 -36.44 -32.28
N GLY A 69 -30.51 -36.01 -32.78
CA GLY A 69 -29.66 -36.78 -33.68
C GLY A 69 -28.78 -35.84 -34.50
N GLY A 70 -27.47 -35.86 -34.27
CA GLY A 70 -26.54 -34.94 -34.94
C GLY A 70 -26.34 -35.27 -36.42
N SER A 71 -26.06 -34.23 -37.22
CA SER A 71 -25.47 -34.38 -38.54
C SER A 71 -24.43 -33.29 -38.77
N VAL A 72 -23.29 -33.69 -39.33
CA VAL A 72 -22.17 -32.79 -39.65
C VAL A 72 -22.49 -32.07 -40.95
N ASN A 73 -22.64 -30.74 -40.91
CA ASN A 73 -22.74 -29.93 -42.12
C ASN A 73 -21.34 -29.61 -42.67
N ILE A 74 -20.94 -30.34 -43.71
CA ILE A 74 -19.78 -29.97 -44.53
C ILE A 74 -20.25 -29.00 -45.62
N ALA A 75 -19.94 -27.72 -45.48
CA ALA A 75 -20.03 -26.74 -46.57
C ALA A 75 -19.03 -25.59 -46.35
N ASN A 76 -18.11 -25.39 -47.30
CA ASN A 76 -17.04 -24.39 -47.20
C ASN A 76 -17.56 -22.95 -47.41
N SER A 77 -17.45 -22.12 -46.38
CA SER A 77 -17.33 -20.65 -46.47
C SER A 77 -16.92 -20.12 -45.10
N GLN A 78 -15.63 -19.91 -44.86
CA GLN A 78 -15.10 -19.52 -43.56
C GLN A 78 -15.53 -18.09 -43.16
N LEU A 79 -16.66 -18.00 -42.46
CA LEU A 79 -16.80 -17.05 -41.36
C LEU A 79 -15.91 -17.56 -40.22
N SER A 80 -15.08 -16.69 -39.64
CA SER A 80 -14.21 -17.06 -38.51
C SER A 80 -15.04 -17.58 -37.35
N ASP A 81 -14.56 -18.64 -36.70
CA ASP A 81 -15.23 -19.22 -35.52
C ASP A 81 -15.21 -18.18 -34.38
N PRO A 82 -16.36 -17.82 -33.77
CA PRO A 82 -16.39 -16.84 -32.67
C PRO A 82 -15.59 -17.28 -31.43
N ALA A 83 -15.25 -18.56 -31.29
CA ALA A 83 -14.32 -19.05 -30.27
C ALA A 83 -12.83 -18.84 -30.64
N THR A 84 -12.49 -18.69 -31.93
CA THR A 84 -11.10 -18.47 -32.33
C THR A 84 -10.59 -17.08 -31.97
N VAL A 85 -9.42 -17.07 -31.34
CA VAL A 85 -8.52 -15.93 -31.20
C VAL A 85 -7.25 -16.33 -31.95
N ASP A 86 -6.92 -15.62 -33.03
CA ASP A 86 -5.78 -15.95 -33.91
C ASP A 86 -4.41 -15.56 -33.30
N PHE A 87 -4.40 -15.16 -32.03
CA PHE A 87 -3.21 -14.80 -31.27
C PHE A 87 -2.77 -15.97 -30.36
N PRO A 88 -1.47 -16.12 -30.09
CA PRO A 88 -0.99 -17.13 -29.16
C PRO A 88 -1.57 -16.90 -27.76
N ILE A 89 -2.07 -17.96 -27.14
CA ILE A 89 -2.49 -17.94 -25.74
C ILE A 89 -1.48 -18.69 -24.87
N PHE A 90 -1.29 -18.17 -23.66
CA PHE A 90 -0.40 -18.71 -22.64
C PHE A 90 -1.21 -19.02 -21.38
N TYR A 91 -0.85 -20.10 -20.70
CA TYR A 91 -1.50 -20.48 -19.46
C TYR A 91 -0.61 -21.38 -18.61
N VAL A 92 -0.79 -21.29 -17.29
CA VAL A 92 -0.09 -22.16 -16.33
C VAL A 92 -0.93 -23.40 -16.08
N LYS A 93 -0.38 -24.58 -16.34
CA LYS A 93 -0.94 -25.85 -15.85
C LYS A 93 -0.26 -26.21 -14.55
N ARG A 94 -1.04 -26.40 -13.50
CA ARG A 94 -0.61 -26.74 -12.13
C ARG A 94 -1.27 -28.03 -11.68
N GLN A 95 -0.54 -28.92 -10.99
CA GLN A 95 -1.16 -30.02 -10.27
C GLN A 95 -1.97 -29.46 -9.09
N VAL A 96 -3.23 -29.88 -8.93
CA VAL A 96 -4.07 -29.44 -7.81
C VAL A 96 -3.35 -29.74 -6.49
N PRO A 97 -3.07 -28.75 -5.63
CA PRO A 97 -2.37 -28.99 -4.36
C PRO A 97 -3.19 -29.90 -3.46
N LEU A 98 -2.66 -31.08 -3.11
CA LEU A 98 -3.30 -32.05 -2.21
C LEU A 98 -2.40 -32.31 -0.99
N ASN A 99 -3.01 -32.47 0.18
CA ASN A 99 -2.33 -32.95 1.37
C ASN A 99 -2.16 -34.48 1.35
N SER A 100 -1.52 -35.05 2.39
CA SER A 100 -1.29 -36.49 2.54
C SER A 100 -2.58 -37.34 2.52
N ASN A 101 -3.72 -36.74 2.80
CA ASN A 101 -5.03 -37.39 2.88
C ASN A 101 -5.84 -37.21 1.59
N GLY A 102 -5.26 -36.61 0.54
CA GLY A 102 -5.93 -36.33 -0.74
C GLY A 102 -6.91 -35.15 -0.69
N THR A 103 -6.90 -34.34 0.36
CA THR A 103 -7.72 -33.12 0.47
C THR A 103 -7.01 -31.94 -0.18
N VAL A 104 -7.76 -31.08 -0.87
CA VAL A 104 -7.23 -29.86 -1.50
C VAL A 104 -6.64 -28.91 -0.44
N VAL A 105 -5.40 -28.47 -0.64
CA VAL A 105 -4.74 -27.42 0.16
C VAL A 105 -5.06 -26.08 -0.49
N GLN A 106 -5.93 -25.31 0.17
CA GLN A 106 -6.40 -24.00 -0.31
C GLN A 106 -5.27 -22.95 -0.25
N ASP A 107 -5.39 -21.91 -1.07
CA ASP A 107 -4.50 -20.74 -1.02
C ASP A 107 -4.94 -19.69 0.02
N ASP A 108 -4.02 -18.79 0.36
CA ASP A 108 -4.26 -17.55 1.10
C ASP A 108 -3.70 -16.38 0.29
N LEU A 109 -4.53 -15.39 -0.05
CA LEU A 109 -4.07 -14.20 -0.79
C LEU A 109 -3.00 -13.38 -0.04
N ARG A 110 -2.88 -13.57 1.28
CA ARG A 110 -1.89 -12.92 2.15
C ARG A 110 -0.54 -13.67 2.22
N VAL A 111 -0.35 -14.72 1.42
CA VAL A 111 0.89 -15.49 1.35
C VAL A 111 1.25 -15.77 -0.10
N LEU A 112 2.43 -15.33 -0.54
CA LEU A 112 2.93 -15.47 -1.91
C LEU A 112 4.12 -16.44 -2.00
N ARG A 113 4.78 -16.78 -0.88
CA ARG A 113 5.92 -17.70 -0.87
C ARG A 113 5.54 -19.17 -0.76
N ASP A 114 4.36 -19.56 -0.28
CA ASP A 114 4.04 -20.98 -0.04
C ASP A 114 4.14 -21.84 -1.32
N ALA A 115 4.74 -23.03 -1.18
CA ALA A 115 5.06 -23.92 -2.30
C ALA A 115 3.85 -24.73 -2.81
N ALA A 116 3.43 -24.49 -4.06
CA ALA A 116 2.53 -25.38 -4.80
C ALA A 116 3.34 -26.24 -5.78
N PRO A 117 3.29 -27.58 -5.72
CA PRO A 117 4.16 -28.42 -6.53
C PRO A 117 3.68 -28.56 -7.98
N SER A 118 4.64 -28.58 -8.90
CA SER A 118 4.48 -28.99 -10.31
C SER A 118 3.53 -28.10 -11.12
N ALA A 119 4.02 -26.93 -11.50
CA ALA A 119 3.44 -26.10 -12.54
C ALA A 119 4.44 -25.80 -13.68
N ASP A 120 3.91 -25.59 -14.89
CA ASP A 120 4.64 -25.29 -16.12
C ASP A 120 3.84 -24.26 -16.96
N LEU A 121 4.54 -23.43 -17.73
CA LEU A 121 3.93 -22.51 -18.70
C LEU A 121 3.71 -23.22 -20.04
N TYR A 122 2.48 -23.15 -20.54
CA TYR A 122 2.09 -23.72 -21.83
C TYR A 122 1.66 -22.63 -22.80
N LYS A 123 1.83 -22.92 -24.10
CA LYS A 123 1.46 -22.08 -25.25
C LYS A 123 0.54 -22.85 -26.19
N ARG A 124 -0.45 -22.18 -26.77
CA ARG A 124 -1.11 -22.59 -28.03
C ARG A 124 -0.93 -21.47 -29.05
N ALA A 125 -0.80 -21.83 -30.33
CA ALA A 125 -0.62 -20.85 -31.41
C ALA A 125 -1.86 -19.96 -31.65
N THR A 126 -3.05 -20.49 -31.36
CA THR A 126 -4.34 -19.79 -31.38
C THR A 126 -5.20 -20.30 -30.22
N ALA A 127 -6.26 -19.58 -29.83
CA ALA A 127 -7.25 -20.05 -28.86
C ALA A 127 -8.23 -21.09 -29.46
N SER A 128 -7.72 -22.08 -30.18
CA SER A 128 -8.53 -23.17 -30.73
C SER A 128 -8.38 -24.46 -29.91
N PRO A 129 -9.48 -25.23 -29.70
CA PRO A 129 -9.40 -26.58 -29.15
C PRO A 129 -8.45 -27.51 -29.92
N SER A 130 -8.34 -27.34 -31.24
CA SER A 130 -7.46 -28.13 -32.11
C SER A 130 -6.02 -27.59 -32.21
N ALA A 131 -5.72 -26.42 -31.64
CA ALA A 131 -4.37 -25.87 -31.66
C ALA A 131 -3.39 -26.75 -30.88
N THR A 132 -2.22 -27.02 -31.47
CA THR A 132 -1.15 -27.76 -30.80
C THR A 132 -0.68 -26.99 -29.56
N GLU A 133 -0.63 -27.70 -28.45
CA GLU A 133 -0.14 -27.21 -27.17
C GLU A 133 1.37 -27.51 -27.04
N THR A 134 2.14 -26.56 -26.50
CA THR A 134 3.59 -26.68 -26.29
C THR A 134 3.93 -26.25 -24.87
N ASN A 135 4.65 -27.10 -24.12
CA ASN A 135 5.22 -26.74 -22.83
C ASN A 135 6.49 -25.90 -23.06
N ILE A 136 6.48 -24.65 -22.60
CA ILE A 136 7.58 -23.69 -22.79
C ILE A 136 8.69 -23.95 -21.78
N THR A 137 8.32 -24.18 -20.52
CA THR A 137 9.24 -24.32 -19.38
C THR A 137 9.84 -25.72 -19.24
N ALA A 138 9.31 -26.74 -19.92
CA ALA A 138 9.86 -28.11 -19.97
C ALA A 138 11.39 -28.17 -20.22
N ARG A 139 11.92 -27.23 -21.00
CA ARG A 139 13.36 -27.11 -21.31
C ARG A 139 14.23 -26.72 -20.10
N LEU A 140 13.63 -26.10 -19.08
CA LEU A 140 14.25 -25.77 -17.80
C LEU A 140 13.85 -26.78 -16.71
N THR A 141 12.58 -27.19 -16.67
CA THR A 141 12.09 -28.09 -15.63
C THR A 141 12.66 -29.49 -15.76
N ALA A 142 12.89 -29.97 -16.99
CA ALA A 142 13.54 -31.25 -17.29
C ALA A 142 12.94 -32.47 -16.55
N GLY A 143 11.64 -32.40 -16.24
CA GLY A 143 10.91 -33.42 -15.47
C GLY A 143 11.04 -33.32 -13.94
N ALA A 144 11.82 -32.36 -13.42
CA ALA A 144 11.80 -32.01 -12.00
C ALA A 144 10.54 -31.20 -11.64
N ARG A 145 10.21 -31.12 -10.35
CA ARG A 145 9.10 -30.30 -9.86
C ARG A 145 9.51 -28.83 -9.86
N TRP A 146 8.71 -27.97 -10.47
CA TRP A 146 8.87 -26.52 -10.46
C TRP A 146 7.52 -25.88 -10.16
N ASP A 147 7.51 -24.57 -9.94
CA ASP A 147 6.28 -23.78 -9.80
C ASP A 147 6.38 -22.52 -10.68
N VAL A 148 5.23 -22.10 -11.19
CA VAL A 148 5.04 -21.03 -12.20
C VAL A 148 3.73 -20.31 -11.88
N LYS A 149 3.71 -18.97 -12.00
CA LYS A 149 2.52 -18.12 -11.85
C LYS A 149 2.70 -16.74 -12.48
N ASP A 150 1.64 -15.94 -12.44
CA ASP A 150 1.58 -14.51 -12.80
C ASP A 150 2.07 -14.21 -14.23
N VAL A 151 1.34 -14.72 -15.23
CA VAL A 151 1.72 -14.57 -16.65
C VAL A 151 1.22 -13.23 -17.21
N ASP A 152 2.09 -12.52 -17.92
CA ASP A 152 1.77 -11.29 -18.64
C ASP A 152 2.42 -11.22 -20.04
N THR A 153 1.84 -10.45 -20.95
CA THR A 153 2.29 -10.34 -22.36
C THR A 153 2.58 -8.90 -22.76
N SER A 154 3.66 -8.71 -23.51
CA SER A 154 4.03 -7.39 -24.05
C SER A 154 2.98 -6.84 -25.01
N ALA A 155 2.82 -5.51 -25.05
CA ALA A 155 1.81 -4.83 -25.84
C ALA A 155 1.90 -5.06 -27.36
N ASP A 156 3.08 -5.45 -27.88
CA ASP A 156 3.27 -5.82 -29.28
C ASP A 156 2.96 -7.31 -29.58
N GLY A 157 2.61 -8.09 -28.56
CA GLY A 157 2.32 -9.52 -28.65
C GLY A 157 3.54 -10.40 -28.95
N THR A 158 4.78 -9.91 -28.78
CA THR A 158 6.00 -10.66 -29.16
C THR A 158 6.71 -11.36 -28.00
N ARG A 159 6.42 -10.98 -26.76
CA ARG A 159 7.06 -11.49 -25.53
C ARG A 159 6.08 -11.78 -24.40
N VAL A 160 6.52 -12.61 -23.45
CA VAL A 160 5.77 -13.05 -22.27
C VAL A 160 6.67 -12.98 -21.03
N VAL A 161 6.23 -12.37 -19.93
CA VAL A 161 6.88 -12.48 -18.62
C VAL A 161 6.06 -13.35 -17.67
N PHE A 162 6.73 -13.99 -16.73
CA PHE A 162 6.10 -14.79 -15.67
C PHE A 162 7.06 -15.02 -14.50
N ALA A 163 6.51 -15.39 -13.34
CA ALA A 163 7.29 -15.83 -12.19
C ALA A 163 7.48 -17.36 -12.21
N MET A 164 8.70 -17.84 -11.92
CA MET A 164 9.04 -19.27 -11.87
C MET A 164 10.08 -19.56 -10.79
N ARG A 165 10.01 -20.76 -10.18
CA ARG A 165 10.98 -21.25 -9.18
C ARG A 165 11.16 -22.76 -9.22
N GLY A 166 12.33 -23.21 -8.79
CA GLY A 166 12.64 -24.62 -8.62
C GLY A 166 14.13 -24.94 -8.87
N PRO A 167 14.49 -26.23 -8.91
CA PRO A 167 13.61 -27.38 -8.68
C PRO A 167 13.16 -27.47 -7.21
N LEU A 168 11.91 -27.87 -6.98
CA LEU A 168 11.33 -28.13 -5.66
C LEU A 168 11.67 -29.56 -5.20
N ALA A 169 12.18 -29.71 -3.97
CA ALA A 169 12.41 -31.03 -3.39
C ALA A 169 11.09 -31.72 -2.97
N VAL A 170 11.04 -33.05 -3.02
CA VAL A 170 9.81 -33.83 -2.75
C VAL A 170 9.30 -33.64 -1.31
N ASN A 171 10.23 -33.51 -0.35
CA ASN A 171 9.96 -33.33 1.08
C ASN A 171 10.43 -31.94 1.57
N GLN A 172 10.38 -30.94 0.71
CA GLN A 172 10.75 -29.57 1.05
C GLN A 172 9.76 -28.99 2.08
N ASP A 173 10.24 -28.12 2.98
CA ASP A 173 9.34 -27.26 3.74
C ASP A 173 8.60 -26.34 2.75
N PRO A 174 7.24 -26.36 2.69
CA PRO A 174 6.48 -25.47 1.82
C PRO A 174 6.73 -23.98 2.08
N LYS A 175 7.19 -23.62 3.30
CA LYS A 175 7.50 -22.24 3.71
C LYS A 175 8.94 -21.81 3.42
N GLN A 176 9.83 -22.75 3.06
CA GLN A 176 11.21 -22.47 2.65
C GLN A 176 11.53 -23.00 1.24
N PRO A 177 10.79 -22.56 0.20
CA PRO A 177 11.11 -22.93 -1.17
C PRO A 177 12.26 -22.10 -1.77
N PRO A 178 12.86 -22.61 -2.87
CA PRO A 178 13.64 -21.79 -3.78
C PRO A 178 12.92 -20.49 -4.15
N SER A 179 13.69 -19.41 -4.17
CA SER A 179 13.26 -18.07 -4.59
C SER A 179 12.47 -18.03 -5.89
N TRP A 180 11.35 -17.29 -5.88
CA TRP A 180 10.68 -16.85 -7.11
C TRP A 180 11.58 -15.91 -7.92
N ARG A 181 11.61 -16.12 -9.25
CA ARG A 181 12.35 -15.29 -10.22
C ARG A 181 11.50 -14.98 -11.44
N ILE A 182 11.73 -13.81 -12.04
CA ILE A 182 11.06 -13.39 -13.28
C ILE A 182 11.80 -13.98 -14.49
N TYR A 183 11.05 -14.58 -15.41
CA TYR A 183 11.52 -15.07 -16.70
C TYR A 183 10.82 -14.36 -17.86
N GLU A 184 11.54 -14.14 -18.95
CA GLU A 184 11.00 -13.64 -20.23
C GLU A 184 11.12 -14.72 -21.32
N TYR A 185 10.02 -14.96 -22.02
CA TYR A 185 9.95 -15.79 -23.24
C TYR A 185 9.68 -14.91 -24.47
N VAL A 186 10.61 -14.95 -25.43
CA VAL A 186 10.49 -14.26 -26.73
C VAL A 186 9.90 -15.22 -27.76
N ILE A 187 8.71 -14.91 -28.25
CA ILE A 187 7.86 -15.83 -29.03
C ILE A 187 8.46 -16.17 -30.39
N ALA A 188 9.09 -15.19 -31.05
CA ALA A 188 9.62 -15.34 -32.41
C ALA A 188 10.93 -16.15 -32.49
N SER A 189 11.78 -16.05 -31.47
CA SER A 189 13.08 -16.74 -31.40
C SER A 189 13.07 -17.99 -30.51
N ASP A 190 11.90 -18.36 -29.95
CA ASP A 190 11.71 -19.44 -28.98
C ASP A 190 12.73 -19.39 -27.81
N THR A 191 13.08 -18.18 -27.38
CA THR A 191 14.13 -17.94 -26.38
C THR A 191 13.51 -17.72 -25.02
N LEU A 192 13.94 -18.49 -24.02
CA LEU A 192 13.50 -18.38 -22.63
C LEU A 192 14.72 -18.07 -21.75
N HIS A 193 14.64 -17.04 -20.91
CA HIS A 193 15.71 -16.65 -20.00
C HIS A 193 15.16 -15.99 -18.73
N ALA A 194 15.97 -15.96 -17.66
CA ALA A 194 15.66 -15.17 -16.47
C ALA A 194 15.97 -13.69 -16.73
N VAL A 195 15.07 -12.79 -16.32
CA VAL A 195 15.23 -11.33 -16.49
C VAL A 195 16.33 -10.81 -15.57
N ILE A 196 16.35 -11.28 -14.32
CA ILE A 196 17.47 -11.07 -13.39
C ILE A 196 18.27 -12.37 -13.39
N ASN A 197 19.52 -12.32 -13.85
CA ASN A 197 20.39 -13.49 -13.92
C ASN A 197 20.75 -13.98 -12.50
N PRO A 198 20.30 -15.18 -12.06
CA PRO A 198 20.53 -15.66 -10.70
C PRO A 198 22.01 -15.93 -10.36
N ALA A 199 22.87 -16.06 -11.37
CA ALA A 199 24.32 -16.23 -11.17
C ALA A 199 25.06 -14.91 -10.86
N THR A 200 24.40 -13.75 -11.04
CA THR A 200 24.98 -12.42 -10.81
C THR A 200 24.11 -11.52 -9.91
N ASP A 201 22.91 -11.97 -9.52
CA ASP A 201 22.11 -11.35 -8.48
C ASP A 201 22.85 -11.44 -7.12
N PRO A 202 23.04 -10.34 -6.37
CA PRO A 202 23.74 -10.38 -5.08
C PRO A 202 23.00 -11.15 -3.98
N ASP A 203 21.66 -11.22 -4.02
CA ASP A 203 20.82 -11.93 -3.03
C ASP A 203 19.99 -13.07 -3.69
N PRO A 204 20.61 -14.08 -4.33
CA PRO A 204 19.92 -14.99 -5.25
C PRO A 204 19.07 -16.07 -4.56
N LEU A 205 19.19 -16.26 -3.23
CA LEU A 205 18.59 -17.40 -2.51
C LEU A 205 17.46 -17.04 -1.53
N THR A 206 17.30 -15.77 -1.16
CA THR A 206 16.33 -15.31 -0.15
C THR A 206 15.25 -14.38 -0.70
N VAL A 207 15.54 -13.72 -1.82
CA VAL A 207 14.64 -12.77 -2.51
C VAL A 207 13.60 -13.51 -3.34
N ASN A 208 12.35 -13.05 -3.32
CA ASN A 208 11.28 -13.56 -4.17
C ASN A 208 10.75 -12.43 -5.07
N ASP A 209 10.81 -12.63 -6.39
CA ASP A 209 10.29 -11.70 -7.41
C ASP A 209 9.06 -12.33 -8.09
N VAL A 210 7.90 -11.67 -8.06
CA VAL A 210 6.59 -12.18 -8.54
C VAL A 210 5.77 -11.07 -9.23
N SER A 211 4.61 -11.41 -9.80
CA SER A 211 3.67 -10.46 -10.43
C SER A 211 4.29 -9.50 -11.46
N PRO A 212 5.07 -9.98 -12.46
CA PRO A 212 5.69 -9.11 -13.45
C PRO A 212 4.68 -8.58 -14.47
N HIS A 213 4.85 -7.33 -14.89
CA HIS A 213 4.08 -6.71 -15.97
C HIS A 213 4.98 -5.78 -16.78
N TYR A 214 4.77 -5.71 -18.11
CA TYR A 214 5.52 -4.78 -18.95
C TYR A 214 5.07 -3.33 -18.73
N LEU A 215 6.04 -2.41 -18.66
CA LEU A 215 5.85 -0.98 -18.81
C LEU A 215 5.92 -0.59 -20.30
N PRO A 216 5.27 0.50 -20.74
CA PRO A 216 5.17 0.87 -22.16
C PRO A 216 6.51 1.33 -22.77
N ASP A 217 7.52 1.60 -21.95
CA ASP A 217 8.90 1.91 -22.38
C ASP A 217 9.80 0.65 -22.47
N GLY A 218 9.27 -0.53 -22.19
CA GLY A 218 9.99 -1.81 -22.23
C GLY A 218 10.67 -2.22 -20.92
N ARG A 219 10.54 -1.43 -19.85
CA ARG A 219 10.87 -1.87 -18.48
C ARG A 219 9.85 -2.89 -17.98
N ILE A 220 10.13 -3.53 -16.84
CA ILE A 220 9.20 -4.46 -16.17
C ILE A 220 8.98 -3.97 -14.74
N VAL A 221 7.71 -3.84 -14.33
CA VAL A 221 7.31 -3.64 -12.93
C VAL A 221 6.95 -5.00 -12.34
N PHE A 222 7.31 -5.26 -11.08
CA PHE A 222 7.07 -6.53 -10.40
C PHE A 222 7.02 -6.34 -8.88
N SER A 223 6.44 -7.31 -8.18
CA SER A 223 6.41 -7.35 -6.71
C SER A 223 7.61 -8.13 -6.18
N SER A 224 8.32 -7.61 -5.19
CA SER A 224 9.55 -8.22 -4.68
C SER A 224 9.74 -8.08 -3.17
N THR A 225 10.41 -9.07 -2.58
CA THR A 225 10.91 -9.02 -1.18
C THR A 225 12.31 -8.43 -1.05
N ARG A 226 12.89 -7.89 -2.13
CA ARG A 226 14.20 -7.21 -2.16
C ARG A 226 14.26 -6.05 -1.17
N GLN A 227 13.26 -5.16 -1.24
CA GLN A 227 13.13 -3.96 -0.42
C GLN A 227 14.43 -3.14 -0.40
N THR A 228 15.09 -3.01 -1.57
CA THR A 228 16.49 -2.58 -1.64
C THR A 228 16.68 -1.15 -1.09
N GLN A 229 15.73 -0.26 -1.34
CA GLN A 229 15.80 1.11 -0.84
C GLN A 229 15.42 1.18 0.65
N SER A 230 14.41 0.43 1.10
CA SER A 230 14.08 0.31 2.53
C SER A 230 15.28 -0.18 3.36
N ARG A 231 16.01 -1.19 2.88
CA ARG A 231 17.23 -1.71 3.50
C ARG A 231 18.35 -0.66 3.61
N GLY A 232 18.54 0.14 2.57
CA GLY A 232 19.46 1.28 2.60
C GLY A 232 19.09 2.28 3.70
N ILE A 233 17.83 2.70 3.76
CA ILE A 233 17.31 3.66 4.74
C ILE A 233 17.49 3.17 6.18
N LEU A 234 17.34 1.88 6.45
CA LEU A 234 17.65 1.31 7.78
C LEU A 234 19.11 1.57 8.20
N THR A 235 20.06 1.54 7.25
CA THR A 235 21.48 1.84 7.52
C THR A 235 21.69 3.32 7.84
N ASP A 236 21.01 4.20 7.09
CA ASP A 236 21.04 5.66 7.33
C ASP A 236 20.38 6.05 8.67
N GLU A 237 19.44 5.24 9.15
CA GLU A 237 18.83 5.30 10.49
C GLU A 237 19.69 4.65 11.59
N GLY A 238 20.87 4.07 11.26
CA GLY A 238 21.76 3.42 12.21
C GLY A 238 21.35 2.00 12.65
N LYS A 239 20.48 1.34 11.88
CA LYS A 239 19.94 -0.01 12.14
C LYS A 239 20.55 -1.06 11.19
N PRO A 240 20.53 -2.35 11.54
CA PRO A 240 20.90 -3.43 10.62
C PRO A 240 20.00 -3.46 9.37
N GLN A 241 20.54 -3.94 8.25
CA GLN A 241 19.74 -4.18 7.05
C GLN A 241 18.97 -5.50 7.14
N PHE A 242 17.67 -5.47 6.87
CA PHE A 242 16.81 -6.65 6.74
C PHE A 242 15.62 -6.34 5.82
N SER A 243 15.04 -7.36 5.20
CA SER A 243 13.70 -7.23 4.59
C SER A 243 12.65 -7.29 5.70
N ALA A 244 11.77 -6.30 5.75
CA ALA A 244 10.63 -6.25 6.65
C ALA A 244 9.70 -7.45 6.41
N GLN A 245 9.19 -8.05 7.48
CA GLN A 245 7.99 -8.90 7.41
C GLN A 245 6.76 -8.03 7.12
N ASP A 246 5.70 -8.66 6.59
CA ASP A 246 4.35 -8.09 6.59
C ASP A 246 3.87 -7.77 8.03
N GLU A 247 2.84 -6.94 8.17
CA GLU A 247 2.35 -6.51 9.49
C GLU A 247 1.71 -7.65 10.30
N ALA A 248 1.24 -8.71 9.64
CA ALA A 248 0.79 -9.94 10.29
C ALA A 248 1.97 -10.88 10.69
N ARG A 249 3.20 -10.55 10.28
CA ARG A 249 4.47 -11.24 10.55
C ARG A 249 4.50 -12.68 10.02
N ASN A 250 3.89 -12.93 8.86
CA ASN A 250 3.86 -14.26 8.24
C ASN A 250 4.99 -14.50 7.23
N GLU A 251 5.31 -13.51 6.39
CA GLU A 251 6.41 -13.55 5.43
C GLU A 251 7.02 -12.16 5.15
N PRO A 252 8.19 -12.07 4.48
CA PRO A 252 8.71 -10.78 4.01
C PRO A 252 7.72 -10.04 3.12
N ALA A 253 7.50 -8.75 3.39
CA ALA A 253 6.59 -7.92 2.62
C ALA A 253 7.04 -7.80 1.15
N PHE A 254 6.13 -8.12 0.23
CA PHE A 254 6.29 -7.85 -1.19
C PHE A 254 5.93 -6.39 -1.49
N VAL A 255 6.84 -5.64 -2.09
CA VAL A 255 6.64 -4.25 -2.54
C VAL A 255 6.97 -4.10 -4.01
N LEU A 256 6.48 -3.05 -4.67
CA LEU A 256 6.72 -2.86 -6.11
C LEU A 256 8.14 -2.34 -6.38
N GLU A 257 8.83 -3.02 -7.29
CA GLU A 257 10.10 -2.61 -7.87
C GLU A 257 10.01 -2.61 -9.40
N VAL A 258 10.85 -1.80 -10.06
CA VAL A 258 10.95 -1.71 -11.52
C VAL A 258 12.38 -2.03 -11.94
N ILE A 259 12.53 -2.88 -12.96
CA ILE A 259 13.81 -3.22 -13.58
C ILE A 259 13.99 -2.51 -14.92
N ASN A 260 15.14 -1.87 -15.06
CA ASN A 260 15.61 -1.23 -16.28
C ASN A 260 16.28 -2.24 -17.23
N ALA A 261 16.40 -1.88 -18.51
CA ALA A 261 17.01 -2.74 -19.54
C ALA A 261 18.51 -3.06 -19.32
N ASP A 262 19.19 -2.34 -18.41
CA ASP A 262 20.57 -2.61 -17.99
C ASP A 262 20.65 -3.57 -16.78
N GLY A 263 19.51 -4.01 -16.24
CA GLY A 263 19.41 -4.86 -15.06
C GLY A 263 19.36 -4.12 -13.72
N THR A 264 19.43 -2.78 -13.71
CA THR A 264 19.27 -2.00 -12.47
C THR A 264 17.82 -2.02 -11.98
N VAL A 265 17.64 -2.18 -10.67
CA VAL A 265 16.32 -2.29 -10.03
C VAL A 265 16.12 -1.11 -9.08
N HIS A 266 14.91 -0.54 -9.07
CA HIS A 266 14.54 0.54 -8.15
C HIS A 266 13.15 0.32 -7.55
N GLN A 267 13.02 0.67 -6.26
CA GLN A 267 11.80 0.46 -5.48
C GLN A 267 10.84 1.66 -5.64
N ILE A 268 9.57 1.37 -5.95
CA ILE A 268 8.55 2.37 -6.23
C ILE A 268 7.44 2.40 -5.18
N SER A 269 7.27 1.35 -4.38
CA SER A 269 6.36 1.36 -3.22
C SER A 269 7.01 0.95 -1.91
N PHE A 270 6.47 1.46 -0.79
CA PHE A 270 7.06 1.36 0.55
C PHE A 270 6.07 0.88 1.61
N ASN A 271 4.99 0.19 1.20
CA ASN A 271 4.02 -0.40 2.12
C ASN A 271 4.70 -1.35 3.14
N GLN A 272 4.08 -1.52 4.31
CA GLN A 272 4.55 -2.47 5.33
C GLN A 272 3.94 -3.86 5.19
N SER A 273 2.90 -3.99 4.35
CA SER A 273 2.32 -5.26 3.91
C SER A 273 2.44 -5.37 2.38
N HIS A 274 1.68 -6.25 1.73
CA HIS A 274 1.91 -6.58 0.32
C HIS A 274 1.36 -5.55 -0.67
N ASP A 275 2.16 -5.17 -1.68
CA ASP A 275 1.72 -4.60 -2.95
C ASP A 275 1.92 -5.65 -4.05
N ARG A 276 0.82 -6.16 -4.63
CA ARG A 276 0.81 -7.33 -5.52
C ARG A 276 -0.08 -7.18 -6.75
N ASP A 277 0.10 -8.10 -7.70
CA ASP A 277 -0.72 -8.23 -8.92
C ASP A 277 -0.79 -6.93 -9.76
N ALA A 278 0.38 -6.32 -10.02
CA ALA A 278 0.47 -5.07 -10.76
C ALA A 278 0.06 -5.20 -12.25
N THR A 279 -0.59 -4.16 -12.76
CA THR A 279 -0.92 -3.96 -14.17
C THR A 279 -0.69 -2.50 -14.60
N VAL A 280 -0.66 -2.24 -15.90
CA VAL A 280 -0.50 -0.88 -16.45
C VAL A 280 -1.79 -0.44 -17.15
N LEU A 281 -2.30 0.71 -16.74
CA LEU A 281 -3.47 1.35 -17.33
C LEU A 281 -3.09 2.07 -18.63
N ALA A 282 -4.05 2.23 -19.54
CA ALA A 282 -3.88 2.96 -20.81
C ALA A 282 -3.39 4.40 -20.64
N ASN A 283 -3.62 5.02 -19.47
CA ASN A 283 -3.09 6.35 -19.14
C ASN A 283 -1.60 6.36 -18.74
N GLY A 284 -0.96 5.19 -18.61
CA GLY A 284 0.45 5.00 -18.26
C GLY A 284 0.73 4.76 -16.77
N ARG A 285 -0.27 4.91 -15.89
CA ARG A 285 -0.11 4.63 -14.46
C ARG A 285 -0.16 3.13 -14.18
N VAL A 286 0.61 2.71 -13.19
CA VAL A 286 0.56 1.35 -12.62
C VAL A 286 -0.63 1.27 -11.68
N LEU A 287 -1.40 0.19 -11.74
CA LEU A 287 -2.50 -0.18 -10.84
C LEU A 287 -2.17 -1.53 -10.20
N TRP A 288 -2.40 -1.70 -8.91
CA TRP A 288 -2.13 -2.96 -8.21
C TRP A 288 -3.07 -3.16 -7.01
N SER A 289 -3.02 -4.35 -6.42
CA SER A 289 -3.71 -4.67 -5.17
C SER A 289 -2.78 -4.47 -3.97
N ARG A 290 -3.12 -3.51 -3.11
CA ARG A 290 -2.42 -3.22 -1.85
C ARG A 290 -3.17 -3.87 -0.69
N TRP A 291 -2.49 -4.71 0.05
CA TRP A 291 -2.91 -5.12 1.38
C TRP A 291 -2.55 -4.03 2.39
N ASP A 292 -3.55 -3.31 2.90
CA ASP A 292 -3.40 -2.43 4.06
C ASP A 292 -3.72 -3.24 5.33
N HIS A 293 -2.70 -3.54 6.14
CA HIS A 293 -2.83 -4.24 7.43
C HIS A 293 -2.29 -3.41 8.61
N ALA A 294 -2.27 -2.08 8.42
CA ALA A 294 -1.96 -1.13 9.48
C ALA A 294 -2.97 -1.23 10.64
N PRO A 295 -2.61 -0.87 11.89
CA PRO A 295 -3.46 -1.11 13.05
C PRO A 295 -4.90 -0.58 12.90
N GLY A 296 -5.87 -1.50 12.87
CA GLY A 296 -7.30 -1.20 12.67
C GLY A 296 -7.79 -1.30 11.21
N LYS A 297 -6.95 -1.78 10.27
CA LYS A 297 -7.30 -2.13 8.90
C LYS A 297 -6.82 -3.55 8.57
N ASP A 298 -7.57 -4.22 7.70
CA ASP A 298 -7.19 -5.49 7.08
C ASP A 298 -8.02 -5.63 5.78
N ALA A 299 -7.44 -5.22 4.65
CA ALA A 299 -8.13 -5.21 3.35
C ALA A 299 -7.16 -5.13 2.16
N MET A 300 -7.51 -5.71 1.01
CA MET A 300 -6.78 -5.62 -0.26
C MET A 300 -7.53 -4.73 -1.27
N SER A 301 -7.25 -3.42 -1.20
CA SER A 301 -7.85 -2.40 -2.09
C SER A 301 -6.94 -2.11 -3.30
N LEU A 302 -7.49 -1.44 -4.31
CA LEU A 302 -6.74 -1.07 -5.52
C LEU A 302 -6.08 0.31 -5.37
N TYR A 303 -4.78 0.41 -5.65
CA TYR A 303 -4.00 1.66 -5.61
C TYR A 303 -3.27 1.90 -6.94
N SER A 304 -2.97 3.16 -7.25
CA SER A 304 -2.27 3.53 -8.48
C SER A 304 -1.22 4.62 -8.31
N ALA A 305 -0.16 4.57 -9.12
CA ALA A 305 0.95 5.52 -9.14
C ALA A 305 1.57 5.64 -10.54
N ASN A 306 2.44 6.61 -10.75
CA ASN A 306 3.32 6.66 -11.92
C ASN A 306 4.37 5.54 -11.86
N PRO A 307 4.99 5.16 -13.00
CA PRO A 307 6.05 4.15 -13.03
C PRO A 307 7.26 4.44 -12.14
N ASP A 308 7.52 5.70 -11.76
CA ASP A 308 8.59 6.12 -10.84
C ASP A 308 8.19 6.07 -9.34
N GLY A 309 6.94 5.71 -9.05
CA GLY A 309 6.37 5.66 -7.70
C GLY A 309 5.82 7.00 -7.18
N THR A 310 5.84 8.07 -7.98
CA THR A 310 5.14 9.33 -7.65
C THR A 310 3.65 9.25 -7.94
N ASP A 311 2.87 10.20 -7.41
CA ASP A 311 1.41 10.30 -7.57
C ASP A 311 0.68 9.04 -7.06
N LEU A 312 1.09 8.53 -5.88
CA LEU A 312 0.40 7.43 -5.21
C LEU A 312 -0.99 7.89 -4.75
N GLU A 313 -2.01 7.17 -5.20
CA GLU A 313 -3.41 7.38 -4.80
C GLU A 313 -4.13 6.06 -4.55
N LEU A 314 -5.15 6.10 -3.68
CA LEU A 314 -6.20 5.08 -3.66
C LEU A 314 -6.93 5.13 -5.00
N TYR A 315 -6.97 4.02 -5.74
CA TYR A 315 -7.73 3.92 -6.97
C TYR A 315 -9.19 3.55 -6.68
N TYR A 316 -9.41 2.44 -5.97
CA TYR A 316 -10.73 1.95 -5.60
C TYR A 316 -10.73 1.02 -4.38
N GLY A 317 -11.73 1.16 -3.50
CA GLY A 317 -12.28 0.03 -2.77
C GLY A 317 -12.09 0.00 -1.25
N ALA A 318 -11.42 0.98 -0.64
CA ALA A 318 -11.09 1.03 0.79
C ALA A 318 -12.28 0.94 1.77
N ASN A 319 -13.52 1.04 1.27
CA ASN A 319 -14.78 0.80 1.98
C ASN A 319 -15.79 -0.07 1.19
N SER A 320 -15.37 -0.72 0.10
CA SER A 320 -16.25 -1.49 -0.83
C SER A 320 -16.19 -3.01 -0.66
N HIS A 321 -15.45 -3.50 0.34
CA HIS A 321 -15.21 -4.92 0.58
C HIS A 321 -16.47 -5.70 1.01
N MET A 322 -17.47 -5.06 1.61
CA MET A 322 -18.70 -5.71 2.11
C MET A 322 -19.74 -5.97 1.00
N THR A 323 -19.31 -6.60 -0.10
CA THR A 323 -20.12 -6.80 -1.31
C THR A 323 -20.12 -8.23 -1.85
N GLY A 324 -19.53 -9.18 -1.10
CA GLY A 324 -19.61 -10.61 -1.40
C GLY A 324 -21.00 -11.21 -1.12
N THR A 325 -21.12 -12.51 -1.42
CA THR A 325 -22.32 -13.31 -1.11
C THR A 325 -22.75 -13.10 0.34
N ASN A 326 -24.05 -12.85 0.57
CA ASN A 326 -24.63 -12.56 1.88
C ASN A 326 -24.00 -11.35 2.62
N ASN A 327 -23.50 -10.35 1.88
CA ASN A 327 -22.76 -9.20 2.41
C ASN A 327 -21.51 -9.62 3.21
N THR A 328 -20.76 -10.60 2.70
CA THR A 328 -19.46 -10.95 3.25
C THR A 328 -18.35 -10.08 2.67
N VAL A 329 -17.22 -10.03 3.38
CA VAL A 329 -15.98 -9.39 2.92
C VAL A 329 -15.48 -10.09 1.65
N VAL A 330 -15.06 -9.30 0.66
CA VAL A 330 -14.28 -9.72 -0.50
C VAL A 330 -13.12 -8.77 -0.73
N GLU A 331 -12.03 -9.32 -1.25
CA GLU A 331 -10.81 -8.64 -1.64
C GLU A 331 -10.74 -8.46 -3.15
N PHE A 332 -10.08 -7.40 -3.62
CA PHE A 332 -9.92 -7.11 -5.05
C PHE A 332 -8.49 -7.46 -5.48
N VAL A 333 -8.33 -8.55 -6.24
CA VAL A 333 -7.04 -9.06 -6.73
C VAL A 333 -7.03 -9.24 -8.25
N GLN A 334 -5.83 -9.40 -8.83
CA GLN A 334 -5.62 -9.52 -10.28
C GLN A 334 -6.34 -8.45 -11.14
N PRO A 335 -6.19 -7.14 -10.85
CA PRO A 335 -6.80 -6.09 -11.68
C PRO A 335 -6.25 -6.11 -13.11
N ARG A 336 -7.15 -5.95 -14.10
CA ARG A 336 -6.82 -5.77 -15.52
C ARG A 336 -7.76 -4.73 -16.13
N GLN A 337 -7.22 -3.77 -16.89
CA GLN A 337 -8.08 -2.81 -17.58
C GLN A 337 -8.77 -3.44 -18.81
N MET A 338 -10.07 -3.23 -18.93
CA MET A 338 -10.87 -3.59 -20.09
C MET A 338 -10.75 -2.52 -21.18
N GLN A 339 -11.09 -2.87 -22.43
CA GLN A 339 -10.97 -1.95 -23.58
C GLN A 339 -11.84 -0.67 -23.45
N ASP A 340 -12.90 -0.70 -22.63
CA ASP A 340 -13.74 0.47 -22.33
C ASP A 340 -13.20 1.37 -21.19
N GLY A 341 -12.05 1.00 -20.61
CA GLY A 341 -11.39 1.74 -19.53
C GLY A 341 -11.76 1.29 -18.11
N ARG A 342 -12.80 0.46 -17.92
CA ARG A 342 -13.16 -0.10 -16.60
C ARG A 342 -12.17 -1.19 -16.19
N ILE A 343 -12.14 -1.50 -14.89
CA ILE A 343 -11.24 -2.53 -14.35
C ILE A 343 -12.00 -3.84 -14.15
N LEU A 344 -11.52 -4.92 -14.77
CA LEU A 344 -11.88 -6.28 -14.40
C LEU A 344 -11.01 -6.69 -13.21
N ALA A 345 -11.60 -7.23 -12.15
CA ALA A 345 -10.88 -7.76 -10.99
C ALA A 345 -11.51 -9.07 -10.50
N LEU A 346 -10.73 -9.88 -9.81
CA LEU A 346 -11.21 -11.07 -9.11
C LEU A 346 -11.61 -10.69 -7.67
N ALA A 347 -12.88 -10.88 -7.34
CA ALA A 347 -13.45 -10.63 -6.02
C ALA A 347 -13.66 -11.93 -5.24
N ARG A 348 -12.96 -12.09 -4.10
CA ARG A 348 -13.01 -13.31 -3.27
C ARG A 348 -12.57 -13.07 -1.83
N GLN A 349 -12.87 -13.99 -0.91
CA GLN A 349 -12.23 -14.04 0.40
C GLN A 349 -10.76 -14.46 0.30
N TYR A 350 -9.98 -14.11 1.33
CA TYR A 350 -8.56 -14.49 1.47
C TYR A 350 -8.32 -15.98 1.23
N THR A 351 -9.16 -16.86 1.80
CA THR A 351 -8.96 -18.33 1.84
C THR A 351 -10.23 -19.13 1.55
N ASN A 352 -10.10 -20.45 1.40
CA ASN A 352 -11.20 -21.43 1.45
C ASN A 352 -12.29 -21.28 0.36
N VAL A 353 -11.92 -20.73 -0.80
CA VAL A 353 -12.81 -20.49 -1.95
C VAL A 353 -12.32 -21.19 -3.22
N ASP A 354 -11.67 -22.34 -3.07
CA ASP A 354 -11.17 -23.21 -4.14
C ASP A 354 -10.32 -22.45 -5.17
N PHE A 355 -9.37 -21.64 -4.70
CA PHE A 355 -8.46 -20.79 -5.50
C PHE A 355 -9.14 -19.72 -6.38
N GLY A 356 -10.44 -19.45 -6.17
CA GLY A 356 -11.20 -18.60 -7.09
C GLY A 356 -12.21 -17.67 -6.46
N GLY A 357 -12.91 -16.95 -7.32
CA GLY A 357 -13.83 -15.88 -6.95
C GLY A 357 -14.83 -15.56 -8.05
N ASN A 358 -15.55 -14.46 -7.83
CA ASN A 358 -16.38 -13.84 -8.85
C ASN A 358 -15.56 -12.81 -9.64
N LEU A 359 -15.80 -12.70 -10.93
CA LEU A 359 -15.23 -11.61 -11.73
C LEU A 359 -16.14 -10.39 -11.60
N VAL A 360 -15.57 -9.25 -11.23
CA VAL A 360 -16.29 -7.97 -11.11
C VAL A 360 -15.69 -6.95 -12.06
N ILE A 361 -16.55 -6.13 -12.65
CA ILE A 361 -16.18 -4.96 -13.44
C ILE A 361 -16.42 -3.72 -12.57
N ILE A 362 -15.39 -2.90 -12.42
CA ILE A 362 -15.32 -1.75 -11.52
C ILE A 362 -15.11 -0.48 -12.35
N ASP A 363 -16.02 0.48 -12.24
CA ASP A 363 -15.83 1.83 -12.77
C ASP A 363 -15.00 2.70 -11.82
N GLY A 364 -13.70 2.38 -11.73
CA GLY A 364 -12.74 3.22 -11.02
C GLY A 364 -12.39 4.53 -11.75
N THR A 365 -12.94 4.77 -12.94
CA THR A 365 -12.72 6.03 -13.67
C THR A 365 -13.61 7.15 -13.13
N HIS A 366 -14.83 6.82 -12.69
CA HIS A 366 -15.77 7.78 -12.13
C HIS A 366 -16.02 7.64 -10.62
N PHE A 367 -15.58 6.53 -10.00
CA PHE A 367 -15.79 6.22 -8.59
C PHE A 367 -14.48 5.85 -7.86
N VAL A 368 -14.49 5.99 -6.53
CA VAL A 368 -13.45 5.46 -5.63
C VAL A 368 -14.01 4.37 -4.69
N GLU A 369 -15.32 4.38 -4.44
CA GLU A 369 -16.02 3.30 -3.75
C GLU A 369 -17.28 2.94 -4.52
N ASN A 370 -17.86 1.77 -4.24
CA ASN A 370 -19.06 1.26 -4.88
C ASN A 370 -20.25 2.24 -4.86
N SER A 371 -20.28 3.16 -3.88
CA SER A 371 -21.25 4.23 -3.73
C SER A 371 -20.67 5.66 -3.79
N GLN A 372 -19.34 5.85 -3.79
CA GLN A 372 -18.68 7.16 -3.77
C GLN A 372 -18.08 7.53 -5.13
N ARG A 373 -18.59 8.63 -5.69
CA ARG A 373 -18.17 9.21 -6.98
C ARG A 373 -17.02 10.18 -6.78
N LEU A 374 -16.21 10.40 -7.82
CA LEU A 374 -15.37 11.60 -7.92
C LEU A 374 -16.28 12.85 -8.06
N ALA A 375 -15.86 14.01 -7.56
CA ALA A 375 -16.68 15.22 -7.53
C ALA A 375 -17.18 15.66 -8.92
N ALA A 376 -16.34 15.50 -9.95
CA ALA A 376 -16.66 15.77 -11.35
C ALA A 376 -17.82 14.92 -11.90
N ASN A 377 -18.08 13.76 -11.27
CA ASN A 377 -19.02 12.73 -11.72
C ASN A 377 -20.21 12.56 -10.77
N SER A 378 -20.49 13.57 -9.92
CA SER A 378 -21.50 13.53 -8.85
C SER A 378 -22.90 13.12 -9.30
N THR A 379 -23.27 13.25 -10.58
CA THR A 379 -24.58 12.89 -11.13
C THR A 379 -24.71 11.44 -11.65
N LEU A 380 -23.60 10.70 -11.87
CA LEU A 380 -23.66 9.35 -12.47
C LEU A 380 -24.27 8.30 -11.51
N PRO A 381 -25.25 7.49 -11.92
CA PRO A 381 -25.81 6.44 -11.06
C PRO A 381 -24.76 5.37 -10.73
N GLY A 382 -24.79 4.85 -9.49
CA GLY A 382 -24.07 3.63 -9.10
C GLY A 382 -24.96 2.39 -9.18
N PRO A 383 -24.50 1.19 -8.78
CA PRO A 383 -23.19 0.90 -8.17
C PRO A 383 -22.01 1.04 -9.13
N ALA A 384 -20.80 1.25 -8.59
CA ALA A 384 -19.57 1.27 -9.39
C ALA A 384 -19.10 -0.14 -9.79
N GLN A 385 -19.45 -1.16 -8.99
CA GLN A 385 -19.16 -2.56 -9.31
C GLN A 385 -20.38 -3.28 -9.89
N THR A 386 -20.13 -4.12 -10.88
CA THR A 386 -21.09 -5.08 -11.42
C THR A 386 -20.44 -6.45 -11.62
N PRO A 387 -21.14 -7.58 -11.41
CA PRO A 387 -20.63 -8.88 -11.85
C PRO A 387 -20.31 -8.87 -13.35
N ALA A 388 -19.15 -9.41 -13.74
CA ALA A 388 -18.78 -9.56 -15.13
C ALA A 388 -19.63 -10.63 -15.84
N THR A 389 -20.16 -11.59 -15.07
CA THR A 389 -21.00 -12.68 -15.55
C THR A 389 -22.29 -12.77 -14.72
N PRO A 390 -23.41 -13.24 -15.28
CA PRO A 390 -24.64 -13.52 -14.55
C PRO A 390 -24.67 -14.92 -13.91
N ASN A 391 -23.53 -15.64 -13.91
CA ASN A 391 -23.42 -16.90 -13.16
C ASN A 391 -23.52 -16.60 -11.65
N ASP A 392 -24.20 -17.48 -10.91
CA ASP A 392 -24.33 -17.38 -9.44
C ASP A 392 -23.02 -17.83 -8.75
N VAL A 393 -22.00 -16.98 -8.81
CA VAL A 393 -20.68 -17.24 -8.26
C VAL A 393 -20.60 -16.80 -6.81
N LEU A 394 -20.49 -17.76 -5.90
CA LEU A 394 -20.42 -17.51 -4.47
C LEU A 394 -18.99 -17.24 -4.02
N THR A 395 -18.80 -16.11 -3.34
CA THR A 395 -17.52 -15.62 -2.81
C THR A 395 -17.20 -16.13 -1.40
N ILE A 396 -17.96 -17.12 -0.93
CA ILE A 396 -17.87 -17.75 0.40
C ILE A 396 -17.49 -19.24 0.26
N PRO A 397 -16.95 -19.88 1.31
CA PRO A 397 -16.60 -21.30 1.28
C PRO A 397 -17.79 -22.23 1.00
N GLY A 398 -17.48 -23.38 0.38
CA GLY A 398 -18.46 -24.39 -0.04
C GLY A 398 -18.79 -24.35 -1.54
N PRO A 399 -19.83 -25.07 -2.00
CA PRO A 399 -20.22 -25.13 -3.41
C PRO A 399 -20.68 -23.77 -3.95
N SER A 400 -20.24 -23.42 -5.16
CA SER A 400 -20.63 -22.18 -5.86
C SER A 400 -21.37 -22.54 -7.16
N PRO A 401 -22.71 -22.40 -7.26
CA PRO A 401 -23.49 -22.95 -8.39
C PRO A 401 -23.03 -22.50 -9.78
N GLY A 402 -22.61 -21.24 -9.92
CA GLY A 402 -22.04 -20.66 -11.13
C GLY A 402 -20.58 -21.05 -11.43
N GLY A 403 -20.00 -21.96 -10.65
CA GLY A 403 -18.56 -22.25 -10.66
C GLY A 403 -17.76 -21.15 -9.95
N ARG A 404 -16.45 -21.10 -10.18
CA ARG A 404 -15.58 -19.98 -9.79
C ARG A 404 -14.52 -19.72 -10.85
N PHE A 405 -14.00 -18.50 -10.89
CA PHE A 405 -12.90 -18.08 -11.77
C PHE A 405 -11.60 -17.98 -10.97
N SER A 406 -10.46 -18.39 -11.54
CA SER A 406 -9.13 -18.25 -10.91
C SER A 406 -8.23 -17.21 -11.58
N SER A 407 -8.53 -16.84 -12.83
CA SER A 407 -7.81 -15.82 -13.60
C SER A 407 -8.65 -15.36 -14.80
N ALA A 408 -8.46 -14.11 -15.24
CA ALA A 408 -9.12 -13.54 -16.40
C ALA A 408 -8.24 -12.52 -17.13
N TYR A 409 -8.32 -12.50 -18.46
CA TYR A 409 -7.56 -11.64 -19.34
C TYR A 409 -8.48 -11.05 -20.42
N PRO A 410 -8.86 -9.75 -20.34
CA PRO A 410 -9.74 -9.12 -21.33
C PRO A 410 -9.01 -8.95 -22.68
N LEU A 411 -9.73 -9.18 -23.78
CA LEU A 411 -9.20 -8.93 -25.13
C LEU A 411 -9.36 -7.45 -25.50
N GLN A 412 -8.48 -6.96 -26.38
CA GLN A 412 -8.42 -5.58 -26.87
C GLN A 412 -8.66 -5.51 -28.40
N ASP A 413 -9.49 -6.40 -28.94
CA ASP A 413 -9.86 -6.49 -30.37
C ASP A 413 -11.21 -5.84 -30.73
N GLY A 414 -11.88 -5.18 -29.79
CA GLY A 414 -13.22 -4.62 -29.93
C GLY A 414 -14.36 -5.63 -29.72
N THR A 415 -14.06 -6.89 -29.37
CA THR A 415 -15.09 -7.90 -29.12
C THR A 415 -15.64 -7.86 -27.70
N ASP A 416 -14.92 -7.25 -26.75
CA ASP A 416 -15.17 -7.30 -25.29
C ASP A 416 -15.13 -8.72 -24.69
N ARG A 417 -14.63 -9.71 -25.45
CA ARG A 417 -14.44 -11.07 -24.95
C ARG A 417 -13.34 -11.13 -23.88
N ILE A 418 -13.42 -12.12 -23.01
CA ILE A 418 -12.48 -12.32 -21.91
C ILE A 418 -11.98 -13.77 -21.94
N LEU A 419 -10.67 -13.98 -22.03
CA LEU A 419 -10.07 -15.29 -21.79
C LEU A 419 -10.10 -15.56 -20.29
N VAL A 420 -10.70 -16.67 -19.85
CA VAL A 420 -10.87 -16.97 -18.42
C VAL A 420 -10.38 -18.37 -18.08
N SER A 421 -9.84 -18.51 -16.86
CA SER A 421 -9.74 -19.80 -16.20
C SER A 421 -10.96 -19.99 -15.29
N TRP A 422 -11.77 -21.02 -15.57
CA TRP A 422 -13.03 -21.27 -14.87
C TRP A 422 -13.20 -22.75 -14.54
N SER A 423 -13.63 -23.02 -13.31
CA SER A 423 -14.08 -24.35 -12.87
C SER A 423 -15.59 -24.33 -12.74
N GLN A 424 -16.25 -25.23 -13.45
CA GLN A 424 -17.67 -25.53 -13.22
C GLN A 424 -17.91 -26.05 -11.79
N CYS A 425 -19.15 -25.92 -11.31
CA CYS A 425 -19.52 -26.43 -9.99
C CYS A 425 -19.67 -27.96 -10.01
N ARG A 426 -18.93 -28.62 -9.11
CA ARG A 426 -18.85 -30.10 -9.00
C ARG A 426 -18.97 -30.53 -7.54
N LEU A 427 -19.75 -31.58 -7.30
CA LEU A 427 -19.96 -32.18 -5.98
C LEU A 427 -19.52 -33.65 -5.98
N LEU A 428 -19.25 -34.18 -4.79
CA LEU A 428 -19.08 -35.60 -4.54
C LEU A 428 -20.42 -36.22 -4.10
N ASP A 429 -20.91 -37.18 -4.87
CA ASP A 429 -21.99 -38.07 -4.45
C ASP A 429 -21.42 -39.12 -3.49
N THR A 430 -21.50 -38.83 -2.20
CA THR A 430 -21.05 -39.69 -1.10
C THR A 430 -21.94 -40.90 -0.85
N THR A 431 -23.04 -41.07 -1.60
CA THR A 431 -23.85 -42.30 -1.55
C THR A 431 -23.24 -43.44 -2.36
N GLN A 432 -22.26 -43.14 -3.23
CA GLN A 432 -21.52 -44.10 -4.03
C GLN A 432 -20.15 -44.43 -3.42
N ALA A 433 -19.64 -45.64 -3.70
CA ALA A 433 -18.34 -46.11 -3.23
C ALA A 433 -17.51 -46.65 -4.42
N PRO A 434 -16.44 -45.95 -4.87
CA PRO A 434 -16.00 -44.63 -4.41
C PRO A 434 -17.01 -43.51 -4.75
N PRO A 435 -16.95 -42.34 -4.08
CA PRO A 435 -17.82 -41.21 -4.40
C PRO A 435 -17.71 -40.77 -5.85
N ALA A 436 -18.85 -40.61 -6.53
CA ALA A 436 -18.89 -40.18 -7.92
C ALA A 436 -18.91 -38.64 -8.00
N ILE A 437 -18.26 -38.06 -9.02
CA ILE A 437 -18.32 -36.61 -9.23
C ILE A 437 -19.58 -36.27 -10.05
N VAL A 438 -20.43 -35.40 -9.51
CA VAL A 438 -21.70 -34.99 -10.10
C VAL A 438 -21.77 -33.46 -10.28
N PRO A 439 -22.52 -32.93 -11.27
CA PRO A 439 -22.71 -31.49 -11.40
C PRO A 439 -23.60 -30.94 -10.27
N CYS A 440 -23.41 -29.66 -9.94
CA CYS A 440 -24.24 -28.93 -8.97
C CYS A 440 -25.66 -28.65 -9.50
N THR A 441 -26.50 -29.68 -9.56
CA THR A 441 -27.94 -29.51 -9.78
C THR A 441 -28.60 -28.93 -8.52
N PRO A 442 -29.76 -28.24 -8.62
CA PRO A 442 -30.50 -27.77 -7.46
C PRO A 442 -30.77 -28.86 -6.42
N THR A 443 -31.06 -30.09 -6.87
CA THR A 443 -31.25 -31.25 -5.99
C THR A 443 -29.98 -31.65 -5.24
N ALA A 444 -28.82 -31.64 -5.92
CA ALA A 444 -27.55 -32.01 -5.31
C ALA A 444 -27.04 -30.92 -4.34
N LEU A 445 -27.28 -29.65 -4.65
CA LEU A 445 -26.98 -28.52 -3.75
C LEU A 445 -27.89 -28.49 -2.51
N ALA A 446 -29.13 -28.98 -2.61
CA ALA A 446 -30.07 -29.09 -1.50
C ALA A 446 -29.85 -30.34 -0.61
N ALA A 447 -28.90 -31.21 -0.94
CA ALA A 447 -28.57 -32.36 -0.11
C ALA A 447 -27.97 -31.91 1.24
N PRO A 448 -28.15 -32.66 2.35
CA PRO A 448 -27.50 -32.34 3.61
C PRO A 448 -25.97 -32.39 3.48
N ASN A 449 -25.29 -31.29 3.81
CA ASN A 449 -23.83 -31.13 3.78
C ASN A 449 -23.18 -31.48 2.41
N PRO A 450 -23.51 -30.77 1.32
CA PRO A 450 -22.99 -31.07 0.00
C PRO A 450 -21.46 -30.87 -0.04
N GLN A 451 -20.73 -31.93 -0.40
CA GLN A 451 -19.26 -31.91 -0.45
C GLN A 451 -18.79 -31.49 -1.84
N THR A 452 -17.89 -30.52 -1.94
CA THR A 452 -17.26 -30.15 -3.21
C THR A 452 -16.32 -31.24 -3.70
N ALA A 453 -16.29 -31.45 -5.02
CA ALA A 453 -15.19 -32.19 -5.65
C ALA A 453 -13.98 -31.27 -5.85
N PRO A 454 -12.75 -31.80 -6.00
CA PRO A 454 -11.59 -30.98 -6.34
C PRO A 454 -11.84 -30.07 -7.56
N PRO A 455 -11.37 -28.83 -7.54
CA PRO A 455 -11.64 -27.87 -8.61
C PRO A 455 -11.00 -28.31 -9.93
N LEU A 456 -11.68 -28.00 -11.03
CA LEU A 456 -11.33 -28.45 -12.37
C LEU A 456 -11.27 -27.24 -13.31
N TYR A 457 -10.33 -26.33 -13.03
CA TYR A 457 -10.11 -25.12 -13.82
C TYR A 457 -9.52 -25.45 -15.19
N SER A 458 -10.19 -25.01 -16.26
CA SER A 458 -9.68 -25.03 -17.63
C SER A 458 -9.86 -23.67 -18.31
N VAL A 459 -9.31 -23.52 -19.52
CA VAL A 459 -9.40 -22.28 -20.31
C VAL A 459 -10.71 -22.22 -21.10
N TRP A 460 -11.42 -21.09 -20.97
CA TRP A 460 -12.65 -20.76 -21.69
C TRP A 460 -12.56 -19.36 -22.30
N MET A 461 -13.31 -19.14 -23.38
CA MET A 461 -13.62 -17.81 -23.89
C MET A 461 -14.97 -17.39 -23.35
N PHE A 462 -15.02 -16.29 -22.60
CA PHE A 462 -16.27 -15.66 -22.18
C PHE A 462 -16.64 -14.54 -23.16
N ASP A 463 -17.86 -14.58 -23.69
CA ASP A 463 -18.47 -13.47 -24.43
C ASP A 463 -19.54 -12.80 -23.55
N PRO A 464 -19.30 -11.57 -23.03
CA PRO A 464 -20.28 -10.86 -22.21
C PRO A 464 -21.54 -10.40 -22.96
N LYS A 465 -21.48 -10.25 -24.29
CA LYS A 465 -22.61 -9.81 -25.13
C LYS A 465 -23.59 -10.96 -25.39
N GLN A 466 -23.06 -12.16 -25.58
CA GLN A 466 -23.87 -13.38 -25.74
C GLN A 466 -24.16 -14.10 -24.42
N ASN A 467 -23.41 -13.78 -23.37
CA ASN A 467 -23.37 -14.51 -22.11
C ASN A 467 -23.06 -16.02 -22.32
N THR A 468 -21.97 -16.30 -23.03
CA THR A 468 -21.54 -17.67 -23.33
C THR A 468 -20.12 -17.93 -22.86
N LEU A 469 -19.91 -19.11 -22.25
CA LEU A 469 -18.59 -19.65 -21.93
C LEU A 469 -18.29 -20.78 -22.92
N MET A 470 -17.36 -20.55 -23.84
CA MET A 470 -16.94 -21.50 -24.87
C MET A 470 -15.62 -22.18 -24.46
N PRO A 471 -15.56 -23.52 -24.37
CA PRO A 471 -14.35 -24.21 -23.89
C PRO A 471 -13.25 -24.17 -24.95
N ILE A 472 -12.08 -23.64 -24.59
CA ILE A 472 -10.89 -23.65 -25.45
C ILE A 472 -10.09 -24.95 -25.28
N MET A 473 -10.21 -25.62 -24.13
CA MET A 473 -9.56 -26.92 -23.91
C MET A 473 -10.41 -27.86 -23.06
N GLN A 474 -10.19 -29.16 -23.25
CA GLN A 474 -10.72 -30.17 -22.35
C GLN A 474 -9.99 -30.09 -21.00
N PRO A 475 -10.71 -30.08 -19.87
CA PRO A 475 -10.10 -30.16 -18.55
C PRO A 475 -9.47 -31.53 -18.30
N VAL A 476 -8.56 -31.61 -17.32
CA VAL A 476 -7.87 -32.86 -16.92
C VAL A 476 -7.93 -32.98 -15.40
N GLU A 477 -8.43 -34.10 -14.88
CA GLU A 477 -8.53 -34.33 -13.43
C GLU A 477 -7.16 -34.24 -12.74
N GLY A 478 -7.13 -33.63 -11.56
CA GLY A 478 -5.90 -33.37 -10.83
C GLY A 478 -5.04 -32.22 -11.40
N VAL A 479 -5.45 -31.59 -12.51
CA VAL A 479 -4.79 -30.43 -13.10
C VAL A 479 -5.73 -29.23 -13.07
N MET A 480 -5.20 -28.07 -12.69
CA MET A 480 -5.90 -26.79 -12.72
C MET A 480 -5.12 -25.78 -13.57
N ILE A 481 -5.84 -24.91 -14.25
CA ILE A 481 -5.27 -23.70 -14.85
C ILE A 481 -5.35 -22.56 -13.83
N THR A 482 -4.21 -21.99 -13.43
CA THR A 482 -4.16 -20.86 -12.47
C THR A 482 -4.08 -19.50 -13.12
N ASP A 483 -3.50 -19.42 -14.32
CA ASP A 483 -3.19 -18.16 -15.00
C ASP A 483 -3.52 -18.29 -16.49
N VAL A 484 -4.05 -17.23 -17.09
CA VAL A 484 -4.29 -17.13 -18.54
C VAL A 484 -3.82 -15.78 -19.07
N ALA A 485 -3.22 -15.76 -20.26
CA ALA A 485 -2.80 -14.55 -20.96
C ALA A 485 -2.91 -14.70 -22.49
N VAL A 486 -3.08 -13.58 -23.19
CA VAL A 486 -3.19 -13.53 -24.66
C VAL A 486 -2.07 -12.64 -25.20
N ALA A 487 -1.21 -13.18 -26.08
CA ALA A 487 -0.18 -12.40 -26.78
C ALA A 487 -0.78 -11.69 -28.01
N GLN A 488 -1.79 -10.86 -27.76
CA GLN A 488 -2.47 -10.04 -28.74
C GLN A 488 -1.79 -8.67 -28.82
N PRO A 489 -1.31 -8.23 -30.01
CA PRO A 489 -0.84 -6.86 -30.19
C PRO A 489 -2.00 -5.89 -29.95
N HIS A 490 -1.78 -4.89 -29.10
CA HIS A 490 -2.75 -3.86 -28.75
C HIS A 490 -2.13 -2.47 -28.76
N ALA A 491 -2.92 -1.43 -28.47
CA ALA A 491 -2.40 -0.08 -28.35
C ALA A 491 -1.41 -0.01 -27.17
N LEU A 492 -0.24 0.59 -27.40
CA LEU A 492 0.71 0.85 -26.32
C LEU A 492 0.08 1.84 -25.32
N PRO A 493 0.09 1.57 -24.01
CA PRO A 493 -0.28 2.56 -22.99
C PRO A 493 0.53 3.84 -23.13
N ASN A 494 0.00 4.97 -22.65
CA ASN A 494 0.77 6.22 -22.62
C ASN A 494 2.07 6.02 -21.83
N ILE A 495 3.18 6.52 -22.37
CA ILE A 495 4.47 6.49 -21.65
C ILE A 495 4.50 7.67 -20.67
N ILE A 496 4.58 7.37 -19.39
CA ILE A 496 4.95 8.31 -18.34
C ILE A 496 6.44 8.10 -18.08
N LEU A 497 7.26 9.12 -18.36
CA LEU A 497 8.68 9.10 -18.08
C LEU A 497 8.94 9.40 -16.60
N ASP A 498 9.99 8.78 -16.05
CA ASP A 498 10.46 9.08 -14.70
C ASP A 498 10.87 10.56 -14.59
N LYS A 499 10.46 11.20 -13.49
CA LYS A 499 10.74 12.62 -13.29
C LYS A 499 12.23 12.90 -13.08
N VAL A 500 12.75 13.93 -13.74
CA VAL A 500 14.17 14.28 -13.72
C VAL A 500 14.48 15.34 -12.63
N PRO A 501 15.39 15.06 -11.68
CA PRO A 501 15.85 16.05 -10.70
C PRO A 501 16.39 17.32 -11.35
N GLY A 502 15.99 18.48 -10.82
CA GLY A 502 16.34 19.80 -11.36
C GLY A 502 15.55 20.23 -12.61
N VAL A 503 14.67 19.38 -13.13
CA VAL A 503 13.76 19.69 -14.25
C VAL A 503 12.30 19.56 -13.80
N ASP A 504 11.91 18.37 -13.35
CA ASP A 504 10.55 18.04 -12.92
C ASP A 504 10.39 18.02 -11.39
N LEU A 505 11.50 17.85 -10.68
CA LEU A 505 11.60 17.78 -9.21
C LEU A 505 12.61 18.81 -8.70
N ASP A 506 12.37 19.36 -7.50
CA ASP A 506 13.34 20.24 -6.85
C ASP A 506 14.62 19.44 -6.52
N GLN A 507 15.73 19.82 -7.14
CA GLN A 507 17.03 19.18 -6.95
C GLN A 507 17.47 19.18 -5.49
N ARG A 508 17.12 20.21 -4.70
CA ARG A 508 17.46 20.28 -3.28
C ARG A 508 16.73 19.18 -2.51
N LEU A 509 15.41 19.09 -2.66
CA LEU A 509 14.60 18.07 -2.00
C LEU A 509 15.05 16.64 -2.36
N VAL A 510 15.47 16.42 -3.62
CA VAL A 510 16.06 15.14 -4.06
C VAL A 510 17.39 14.87 -3.35
N THR A 511 18.28 15.87 -3.24
CA THR A 511 19.58 15.76 -2.55
C THR A 511 19.43 15.55 -1.04
N ASP A 512 18.44 16.21 -0.42
CA ASP A 512 18.12 16.12 1.01
C ASP A 512 17.30 14.84 1.35
N VAL A 513 16.92 14.04 0.33
CA VAL A 513 16.12 12.81 0.43
C VAL A 513 14.76 13.02 1.11
N VAL A 514 14.08 14.10 0.73
CA VAL A 514 12.76 14.50 1.25
C VAL A 514 11.75 14.74 0.14
N GLY A 515 10.48 14.52 0.45
CA GLY A 515 9.34 15.08 -0.30
C GLY A 515 8.64 16.15 0.53
N VAL A 516 7.48 16.61 0.05
CA VAL A 516 6.68 17.66 0.70
C VAL A 516 5.23 17.21 0.82
N ILE A 517 4.65 17.41 2.00
CA ILE A 517 3.21 17.33 2.22
C ILE A 517 2.65 18.75 2.25
N ASP A 518 1.65 19.04 1.40
CA ASP A 518 0.90 20.30 1.35
C ASP A 518 -0.58 20.03 1.64
N ILE A 519 -1.09 20.57 2.76
CA ILE A 519 -2.48 20.41 3.20
C ILE A 519 -3.14 21.79 3.18
N ARG A 520 -4.24 21.96 2.42
CA ARG A 520 -4.90 23.26 2.32
C ARG A 520 -5.54 23.71 3.62
N SER A 521 -6.21 22.81 4.36
CA SER A 521 -6.54 23.04 5.77
C SER A 521 -6.84 21.74 6.50
N VAL A 522 -6.31 21.55 7.72
CA VAL A 522 -6.71 20.44 8.61
C VAL A 522 -8.16 20.56 9.12
N TYR A 523 -8.82 21.71 8.88
CA TYR A 523 -10.23 21.92 9.19
C TYR A 523 -11.17 21.56 8.04
N ASP A 524 -10.62 21.33 6.83
CA ASP A 524 -11.35 20.72 5.71
C ASP A 524 -11.44 19.21 5.98
N ILE A 525 -12.63 18.74 6.37
CA ILE A 525 -12.90 17.33 6.65
C ILE A 525 -13.87 16.80 5.60
N ASP A 526 -13.36 15.99 4.68
CA ASP A 526 -14.13 15.43 3.56
C ASP A 526 -14.87 16.50 2.72
N GLY A 527 -14.27 17.68 2.50
CA GLY A 527 -14.90 18.79 1.79
C GLY A 527 -15.90 19.59 2.62
N VAL A 528 -15.76 19.60 3.95
CA VAL A 528 -16.60 20.38 4.89
C VAL A 528 -15.72 21.21 5.82
N ASP A 529 -16.04 22.50 5.98
CA ASP A 529 -15.40 23.36 6.99
C ASP A 529 -15.89 22.96 8.38
N THR A 530 -14.95 22.48 9.21
CA THR A 530 -15.19 22.07 10.61
C THR A 530 -14.57 23.03 11.63
N ALA A 531 -13.96 24.13 11.18
CA ALA A 531 -13.47 25.17 12.08
C ALA A 531 -14.65 25.91 12.74
N ASN A 532 -14.47 26.31 14.00
CA ASN A 532 -15.49 27.04 14.74
C ASN A 532 -15.13 28.54 14.81
N PRO A 533 -15.91 29.46 14.20
CA PRO A 533 -17.13 29.24 13.40
C PRO A 533 -16.89 29.00 11.90
N ASN A 534 -15.66 29.16 11.41
CA ASN A 534 -15.20 28.85 10.04
C ASN A 534 -13.70 29.14 9.91
N ILE A 535 -13.05 28.59 8.87
CA ILE A 535 -11.60 28.76 8.62
C ILE A 535 -11.21 30.24 8.54
N ALA A 536 -11.99 31.07 7.82
CA ALA A 536 -11.71 32.49 7.67
C ALA A 536 -11.66 33.26 9.01
N THR A 537 -12.44 32.82 10.01
CA THR A 537 -12.42 33.41 11.36
C THR A 537 -11.27 32.88 12.22
N VAL A 538 -10.90 31.60 12.05
CA VAL A 538 -9.77 30.98 12.78
C VAL A 538 -8.42 31.47 12.22
N ALA A 539 -8.38 31.84 10.93
CA ALA A 539 -7.24 32.42 10.24
C ALA A 539 -6.91 33.87 10.64
N ASP A 540 -7.89 34.62 11.17
CA ASP A 540 -7.75 36.03 11.54
C ASP A 540 -7.31 36.16 13.01
N PRO A 541 -6.07 36.62 13.30
CA PRO A 541 -5.55 36.69 14.67
C PRO A 541 -6.30 37.65 15.60
N ALA A 542 -6.98 38.66 15.07
CA ALA A 542 -7.80 39.58 15.87
C ALA A 542 -9.16 38.97 16.26
N ARG A 543 -9.61 37.94 15.54
CA ARG A 543 -10.87 37.21 15.82
C ARG A 543 -10.63 35.93 16.60
N THR A 544 -9.53 35.23 16.33
CA THR A 544 -9.14 33.99 17.01
C THR A 544 -7.68 34.08 17.47
N ALA A 545 -7.48 34.37 18.75
CA ALA A 545 -6.15 34.36 19.36
C ALA A 545 -5.50 32.98 19.23
N ALA A 546 -4.17 32.92 19.09
CA ALA A 546 -3.46 31.67 18.83
C ALA A 546 -3.74 30.55 19.86
N SER A 547 -3.97 30.90 21.13
CA SER A 547 -4.33 29.96 22.20
C SER A 547 -5.73 29.35 22.08
N ALA A 548 -6.63 29.93 21.28
CA ALA A 548 -7.97 29.43 21.02
C ALA A 548 -8.05 28.53 19.76
N ARG A 549 -6.98 28.44 18.96
CA ARG A 549 -6.91 27.51 17.81
C ARG A 549 -6.76 26.07 18.31
N PRO A 550 -7.66 25.14 17.96
CA PRO A 550 -7.59 23.76 18.44
C PRO A 550 -6.45 22.95 17.81
N ALA A 551 -6.27 23.03 16.49
CA ALA A 551 -5.13 22.42 15.81
C ALA A 551 -3.92 23.37 15.83
N ARG A 552 -2.76 22.87 16.28
CA ARG A 552 -1.55 23.66 16.53
C ARG A 552 -0.28 23.08 15.92
N PHE A 553 -0.15 21.77 15.85
CA PHE A 553 1.00 21.09 15.24
C PHE A 553 0.56 19.87 14.44
N ILE A 554 1.35 19.51 13.43
CA ILE A 554 1.31 18.19 12.80
C ILE A 554 2.49 17.36 13.30
N ARG A 555 2.28 16.06 13.49
CA ARG A 555 3.33 15.07 13.77
C ARG A 555 3.37 14.02 12.67
N LEU A 556 4.58 13.65 12.30
CA LEU A 556 4.90 12.59 11.36
C LEU A 556 5.24 11.31 12.14
N GLU A 557 4.56 10.20 11.87
CA GLU A 557 4.76 8.91 12.55
C GLU A 557 5.13 7.82 11.53
N LYS A 558 6.27 7.13 11.70
CA LYS A 558 6.78 6.07 10.83
C LYS A 558 6.52 4.69 11.41
N ALA A 559 6.17 3.74 10.54
CA ALA A 559 6.16 2.33 10.88
C ALA A 559 7.56 1.81 11.20
N VAL A 560 7.71 1.06 12.29
CA VAL A 560 8.93 0.32 12.58
C VAL A 560 8.80 -1.07 11.96
N SER A 561 9.47 -1.26 10.83
CA SER A 561 9.55 -2.55 10.14
C SER A 561 10.13 -3.63 11.07
N ILE A 562 9.45 -4.78 11.13
CA ILE A 562 9.84 -5.91 11.98
C ILE A 562 10.67 -6.91 11.15
N PRO A 563 11.85 -7.37 11.65
CA PRO A 563 12.66 -8.34 10.94
C PRO A 563 12.08 -9.76 11.03
N ASP A 564 12.64 -10.67 10.22
CA ASP A 564 12.38 -12.11 10.37
C ASP A 564 12.82 -12.62 11.77
N PRO A 565 12.07 -13.55 12.41
CA PRO A 565 12.45 -14.12 13.70
C PRO A 565 13.84 -14.80 13.73
N SER A 566 14.39 -15.21 12.58
CA SER A 566 15.77 -15.69 12.46
C SER A 566 16.84 -14.61 12.63
N VAL A 567 16.47 -13.33 12.51
CA VAL A 567 17.33 -12.17 12.79
C VAL A 567 17.11 -11.70 14.23
N VAL A 568 15.86 -11.46 14.66
CA VAL A 568 15.50 -11.18 16.06
C VAL A 568 14.13 -11.79 16.40
N ASN A 569 14.11 -12.75 17.32
CA ASN A 569 12.89 -13.42 17.78
C ASN A 569 12.24 -12.66 18.95
N LEU A 570 11.53 -11.56 18.65
CA LEU A 570 10.88 -10.70 19.64
C LEU A 570 9.79 -11.45 20.43
N SER A 571 9.76 -11.29 21.76
CA SER A 571 8.64 -11.76 22.57
C SER A 571 7.47 -10.78 22.50
N ALA A 572 6.25 -11.25 22.81
CA ALA A 572 5.07 -10.39 22.85
C ALA A 572 5.23 -9.22 23.85
N ALA A 573 6.08 -9.39 24.87
CA ALA A 573 6.38 -8.36 25.87
C ALA A 573 7.20 -7.18 25.32
N ALA A 574 7.85 -7.32 24.15
CA ALA A 574 8.54 -6.21 23.49
C ALA A 574 7.56 -5.15 22.97
N PHE A 575 6.37 -5.56 22.54
CA PHE A 575 5.34 -4.66 22.02
C PHE A 575 4.47 -4.10 23.16
N GLY A 576 3.87 -4.98 23.97
CA GLY A 576 3.10 -4.61 25.16
C GLY A 576 1.63 -4.27 24.89
N ALA A 577 1.22 -3.01 25.12
CA ALA A 577 -0.17 -2.56 25.01
C ALA A 577 -0.66 -2.28 23.58
N SER A 578 0.28 -2.25 22.64
CA SER A 578 0.06 -2.39 21.19
C SER A 578 0.84 -3.60 20.70
N ASP A 579 0.51 -4.13 19.53
CA ASP A 579 1.17 -5.26 18.87
C ASP A 579 2.11 -4.85 17.72
N TYR A 580 2.29 -3.54 17.53
CA TYR A 580 3.11 -2.85 16.53
C TYR A 580 4.04 -1.81 17.19
N MET A 581 5.10 -1.42 16.49
CA MET A 581 6.08 -0.40 16.92
C MET A 581 6.07 0.81 15.99
N LEU A 582 6.25 2.04 16.52
CA LEU A 582 6.30 3.29 15.76
C LEU A 582 7.43 4.21 16.20
N GLU A 583 7.91 5.02 15.27
CA GLU A 583 8.85 6.12 15.51
C GLU A 583 8.22 7.45 15.11
N ILE A 584 8.67 8.56 15.71
CA ILE A 584 8.25 9.90 15.28
C ILE A 584 9.35 10.50 14.41
N LEU A 585 8.97 11.01 13.23
CA LEU A 585 9.89 11.58 12.23
C LEU A 585 10.10 13.09 12.39
N GLY A 586 9.19 13.79 13.08
CA GLY A 586 9.29 15.24 13.27
C GLY A 586 7.94 15.94 13.44
N TYR A 587 8.01 17.26 13.50
CA TYR A 587 6.91 18.17 13.80
C TYR A 587 6.95 19.43 12.94
N ALA A 588 5.77 19.99 12.62
CA ALA A 588 5.65 21.38 12.17
C ALA A 588 4.47 22.08 12.85
N PRO A 589 4.51 23.42 13.00
CA PRO A 589 3.34 24.20 13.37
C PRO A 589 2.28 24.14 12.27
N ILE A 590 1.02 24.26 12.67
CA ILE A 590 -0.13 24.46 11.78
C ILE A 590 -0.43 25.96 11.72
N GLU A 591 -0.58 26.49 10.51
CA GLU A 591 -0.81 27.92 10.28
C GLU A 591 -2.24 28.34 10.72
N PRO A 592 -2.55 29.65 10.85
CA PRO A 592 -3.85 30.09 11.39
C PRO A 592 -5.08 29.58 10.62
N ASP A 593 -5.00 29.49 9.29
CA ASP A 593 -6.04 28.91 8.42
C ASP A 593 -6.11 27.37 8.45
N GLY A 594 -5.31 26.71 9.28
CA GLY A 594 -5.20 25.26 9.36
C GLY A 594 -4.29 24.65 8.29
N SER A 595 -3.67 25.44 7.41
CA SER A 595 -2.79 24.91 6.36
C SER A 595 -1.45 24.43 6.89
N VAL A 596 -0.84 23.51 6.15
CA VAL A 596 0.46 22.89 6.47
C VAL A 596 1.24 22.69 5.17
N ARG A 597 2.52 23.06 5.15
CA ARG A 597 3.43 22.71 4.05
C ARG A 597 4.82 22.41 4.59
N ILE A 598 5.19 21.13 4.63
CA ILE A 598 6.30 20.57 5.42
C ILE A 598 7.11 19.57 4.59
N GLU A 599 8.44 19.58 4.77
CA GLU A 599 9.33 18.53 4.29
C GLU A 599 9.20 17.25 5.12
N VAL A 600 9.10 16.11 4.44
CA VAL A 600 8.97 14.79 5.06
C VAL A 600 10.01 13.83 4.46
N PRO A 601 10.54 12.86 5.22
CA PRO A 601 11.48 11.88 4.67
C PRO A 601 10.86 11.12 3.50
N ALA A 602 11.61 10.99 2.40
CA ALA A 602 11.16 10.24 1.25
C ALA A 602 11.36 8.73 1.44
N ASN A 603 10.69 7.93 0.61
CA ASN A 603 10.87 6.47 0.51
C ASN A 603 10.62 5.72 1.84
N VAL A 604 9.74 6.22 2.71
CA VAL A 604 9.32 5.54 3.96
C VAL A 604 7.80 5.51 4.09
N ALA A 605 7.28 4.47 4.75
CA ALA A 605 5.89 4.43 5.22
C ALA A 605 5.70 5.34 6.43
N PHE A 606 4.82 6.33 6.32
CA PHE A 606 4.46 7.21 7.43
C PHE A 606 2.98 7.57 7.44
N ARG A 607 2.51 8.12 8.57
CA ARG A 607 1.16 8.66 8.76
C ARG A 607 1.22 10.02 9.46
N LEU A 608 0.09 10.72 9.43
CA LEU A 608 -0.03 12.09 9.96
C LEU A 608 -0.95 12.16 11.18
N SER A 609 -0.59 13.00 12.14
CA SER A 609 -1.35 13.26 13.36
C SER A 609 -1.51 14.77 13.60
N VAL A 610 -2.75 15.25 13.71
CA VAL A 610 -3.04 16.65 14.08
C VAL A 610 -3.06 16.77 15.61
N LEU A 611 -2.35 17.74 16.15
CA LEU A 611 -2.09 17.91 17.58
C LEU A 611 -2.60 19.25 18.12
N ASP A 612 -2.93 19.26 19.42
CA ASP A 612 -3.25 20.46 20.19
C ASP A 612 -2.00 21.24 20.66
N ALA A 613 -2.23 22.32 21.42
CA ALA A 613 -1.16 23.15 21.99
C ALA A 613 -0.18 22.41 22.91
N ASN A 614 -0.58 21.27 23.50
CA ASN A 614 0.24 20.43 24.38
C ASN A 614 0.94 19.29 23.61
N ALA A 615 0.94 19.34 22.27
CA ALA A 615 1.47 18.29 21.39
C ALA A 615 0.75 16.92 21.49
N ARG A 616 -0.51 16.90 21.94
CA ARG A 616 -1.33 15.68 22.04
C ARG A 616 -2.25 15.56 20.83
N ARG A 617 -2.41 14.35 20.27
CA ARG A 617 -3.26 14.15 19.11
C ARG A 617 -4.73 14.44 19.41
N ILE A 618 -5.40 15.13 18.48
CA ILE A 618 -6.84 15.45 18.56
C ILE A 618 -7.69 14.75 17.51
N THR A 619 -7.05 14.10 16.52
CA THR A 619 -7.72 13.27 15.51
C THR A 619 -7.58 11.78 15.81
N PRO A 620 -8.46 10.93 15.24
CA PRO A 620 -8.18 9.50 15.10
C PRO A 620 -6.81 9.27 14.42
N ALA A 621 -6.17 8.14 14.71
CA ALA A 621 -4.98 7.74 13.99
C ALA A 621 -5.35 7.34 12.55
N GLN A 622 -4.53 7.74 11.58
CA GLN A 622 -4.67 7.32 10.20
C GLN A 622 -4.27 5.83 10.06
N GLY A 623 -5.13 5.04 9.44
CA GLY A 623 -4.97 3.58 9.27
C GLY A 623 -4.41 3.14 7.91
N VAL A 624 -3.69 4.01 7.19
CA VAL A 624 -3.03 3.69 5.92
C VAL A 624 -1.67 4.37 5.85
N TRP A 625 -0.70 3.76 5.17
CA TRP A 625 0.64 4.29 5.02
C TRP A 625 0.76 5.22 3.80
N LEU A 626 1.12 6.47 4.05
CA LEU A 626 1.58 7.40 3.04
C LEU A 626 3.05 7.09 2.68
N GLN A 627 3.42 7.43 1.45
CA GLN A 627 4.81 7.53 1.00
C GLN A 627 4.95 8.81 0.18
N VAL A 628 6.18 9.28 0.01
CA VAL A 628 6.55 10.29 -1.00
C VAL A 628 7.89 9.89 -1.62
N LYS A 629 8.12 10.20 -2.90
CA LYS A 629 9.44 10.09 -3.53
C LYS A 629 10.27 11.37 -3.27
N PRO A 630 11.62 11.32 -3.38
CA PRO A 630 12.46 12.50 -3.21
C PRO A 630 12.06 13.59 -4.22
N GLY A 631 11.92 14.83 -3.77
CA GLY A 631 11.49 15.96 -4.60
C GLY A 631 9.98 16.05 -4.89
N GLU A 632 9.19 15.06 -4.49
CA GLU A 632 7.75 15.05 -4.75
C GLU A 632 6.99 16.02 -3.84
N VAL A 633 5.91 16.63 -4.35
CA VAL A 633 4.94 17.39 -3.57
C VAL A 633 3.59 16.69 -3.63
N VAL A 634 3.19 16.03 -2.54
CA VAL A 634 1.85 15.42 -2.41
C VAL A 634 0.91 16.42 -1.75
N SER A 635 -0.22 16.69 -2.40
CA SER A 635 -1.18 17.75 -2.01
C SER A 635 -2.53 17.18 -1.58
N CYS A 636 -3.03 17.65 -0.45
CA CYS A 636 -4.32 17.29 0.15
C CYS A 636 -5.19 18.54 0.33
N ASN A 637 -6.51 18.42 0.11
CA ASN A 637 -7.44 19.48 0.53
C ASN A 637 -7.45 19.60 2.07
N GLY A 638 -7.55 18.47 2.75
CA GLY A 638 -7.60 18.42 4.20
C GLY A 638 -7.46 17.02 4.76
N CYS A 639 -8.16 16.77 5.87
CA CYS A 639 -8.17 15.50 6.57
C CYS A 639 -9.50 14.75 6.31
N HIS A 640 -9.60 13.52 6.84
CA HIS A 640 -10.82 12.72 6.78
C HIS A 640 -11.11 12.11 8.15
N LEU A 641 -12.35 11.69 8.38
CA LEU A 641 -12.70 10.86 9.53
C LEU A 641 -12.72 9.38 9.11
N PRO A 642 -12.40 8.44 10.02
CA PRO A 642 -12.58 7.02 9.77
C PRO A 642 -13.99 6.73 9.26
N ALA A 643 -14.07 5.97 8.16
CA ALA A 643 -15.33 5.61 7.55
C ALA A 643 -16.22 4.82 8.52
N SER A 644 -17.53 5.00 8.38
CA SER A 644 -18.53 4.32 9.19
C SER A 644 -19.74 3.94 8.35
N ALA A 645 -20.66 3.12 8.88
CA ALA A 645 -21.90 2.80 8.19
C ALA A 645 -22.75 4.05 7.84
N GLN A 646 -22.59 5.14 8.61
CA GLN A 646 -23.26 6.43 8.37
C GLN A 646 -22.46 7.36 7.46
N ARG A 647 -21.14 7.17 7.32
CA ARG A 647 -20.25 7.91 6.41
C ARG A 647 -19.29 6.93 5.70
N PRO A 648 -19.77 6.14 4.74
CA PRO A 648 -18.97 5.14 4.02
C PRO A 648 -18.21 5.82 2.87
N ILE A 649 -17.35 6.78 3.21
CA ILE A 649 -16.54 7.55 2.26
C ILE A 649 -15.05 7.39 2.56
N SER A 650 -14.28 7.35 1.47
CA SER A 650 -12.83 7.27 1.43
C SER A 650 -12.22 8.61 1.05
N HIS A 651 -10.95 8.76 1.40
CA HIS A 651 -10.06 9.85 1.01
C HIS A 651 -8.81 9.24 0.35
N GLY A 652 -7.88 10.07 -0.15
CA GLY A 652 -6.60 9.60 -0.71
C GLY A 652 -6.55 9.51 -2.24
N ARG A 653 -7.46 10.21 -2.93
CA ARG A 653 -7.44 10.43 -4.38
C ARG A 653 -7.82 11.87 -4.69
N ALA A 654 -7.16 12.49 -5.66
CA ALA A 654 -7.46 13.82 -6.13
C ALA A 654 -8.88 13.89 -6.74
N GLY A 655 -9.53 15.04 -6.61
CA GLY A 655 -10.85 15.28 -7.19
C GLY A 655 -12.02 14.58 -6.50
N LEU A 656 -11.84 13.97 -5.31
CA LEU A 656 -12.95 13.44 -4.51
C LEU A 656 -13.83 14.53 -3.90
N PHE A 657 -13.21 15.61 -3.43
CA PHE A 657 -13.87 16.72 -2.75
C PHE A 657 -13.38 18.04 -3.35
N ALA A 658 -14.22 19.07 -3.33
CA ALA A 658 -13.75 20.44 -3.49
C ALA A 658 -13.12 20.90 -2.17
N SER A 659 -12.03 21.66 -2.21
CA SER A 659 -11.50 22.24 -0.96
C SER A 659 -12.42 23.34 -0.47
N VAL A 660 -12.70 23.36 0.83
CA VAL A 660 -13.50 24.44 1.46
C VAL A 660 -12.69 25.70 1.70
N TRP A 661 -11.36 25.61 1.66
CA TRP A 661 -10.48 26.76 1.82
C TRP A 661 -9.89 27.24 0.49
N THR A 662 -10.41 28.36 0.00
CA THR A 662 -9.96 28.98 -1.25
C THR A 662 -8.59 29.63 -1.15
N GLY A 663 -8.05 29.85 0.06
CA GLY A 663 -6.82 30.63 0.27
C GLY A 663 -7.05 32.14 0.18
N GLY A 664 -5.95 32.89 0.25
CA GLY A 664 -5.93 34.36 0.27
C GLY A 664 -6.18 35.02 -1.09
N THR A 665 -6.53 36.31 -1.03
CA THR A 665 -6.63 37.19 -2.21
C THR A 665 -5.25 37.68 -2.61
N GLY A 666 -4.89 37.53 -3.89
CA GLY A 666 -3.54 37.83 -4.38
C GLY A 666 -3.11 39.27 -4.14
N GLY A 667 -1.92 39.47 -3.58
CA GLY A 667 -1.32 40.79 -3.35
C GLY A 667 -1.86 41.58 -2.15
N VAL A 668 -2.77 40.99 -1.36
CA VAL A 668 -3.33 41.60 -0.14
C VAL A 668 -2.91 40.76 1.08
N PRO A 669 -2.41 41.35 2.18
CA PRO A 669 -2.10 40.60 3.40
C PRO A 669 -3.34 39.88 3.93
N PHE A 670 -3.14 38.74 4.62
CA PHE A 670 -4.24 38.12 5.38
C PHE A 670 -4.70 39.07 6.51
N PRO A 671 -5.99 39.05 6.92
CA PRO A 671 -6.52 39.96 7.93
C PRO A 671 -5.68 39.98 9.22
N HIS A 672 -5.33 41.19 9.67
CA HIS A 672 -4.53 41.46 10.87
C HIS A 672 -3.15 40.76 10.93
N THR A 673 -2.58 40.47 9.75
CA THR A 673 -1.19 39.97 9.60
C THR A 673 -0.24 41.05 9.07
N TYR A 674 1.07 40.82 9.20
CA TYR A 674 2.11 41.77 8.76
C TYR A 674 1.95 42.19 7.28
N ALA A 675 1.75 43.48 7.06
CA ALA A 675 1.66 44.04 5.71
C ALA A 675 3.03 44.34 5.07
N SER A 676 4.11 44.36 5.85
CA SER A 676 5.49 44.60 5.37
C SER A 676 6.55 44.04 6.33
N GLY A 677 7.79 43.90 5.86
CA GLY A 677 8.90 43.36 6.65
C GLY A 677 9.08 41.84 6.53
N PRO A 678 9.97 41.23 7.34
CA PRO A 678 10.37 39.82 7.18
C PRO A 678 9.23 38.78 7.33
N ASN A 679 8.15 39.14 8.03
CA ASN A 679 6.98 38.29 8.26
C ASN A 679 5.81 38.58 7.30
N ALA A 680 5.99 39.45 6.30
CA ALA A 680 4.94 39.80 5.35
C ALA A 680 4.77 38.74 4.27
N PHE A 681 4.16 37.62 4.64
CA PHE A 681 3.86 36.50 3.75
C PHE A 681 2.63 36.81 2.87
N ILE A 682 2.77 37.81 2.00
CA ILE A 682 1.69 38.25 1.11
C ILE A 682 1.37 37.13 0.11
N PRO A 683 0.12 36.60 0.08
CA PRO A 683 -0.26 35.49 -0.78
C PRO A 683 -0.35 35.90 -2.26
N GLN A 684 -0.09 34.93 -3.14
CA GLN A 684 -0.62 34.92 -4.49
C GLN A 684 -2.09 34.45 -4.46
N GLN A 685 -2.82 34.66 -5.55
CA GLN A 685 -4.24 34.32 -5.60
C GLN A 685 -4.48 32.83 -5.32
N GLY A 686 -5.18 32.52 -4.24
CA GLY A 686 -5.55 31.15 -3.85
C GLY A 686 -4.54 30.38 -2.99
N GLU A 687 -3.39 31.00 -2.68
CA GLU A 687 -2.43 30.42 -1.73
C GLU A 687 -3.01 30.39 -0.31
N THR A 688 -2.79 29.28 0.38
CA THR A 688 -2.98 29.20 1.83
C THR A 688 -1.87 29.94 2.58
N MET A 689 -2.04 30.15 3.89
CA MET A 689 -1.01 30.79 4.72
C MET A 689 0.31 30.01 4.68
N ALA A 690 0.29 28.67 4.74
CA ALA A 690 1.46 27.83 4.58
C ALA A 690 2.09 27.99 3.18
N GLN A 691 1.29 27.93 2.12
CA GLN A 691 1.81 28.09 0.74
C GLN A 691 2.51 29.44 0.55
N ALA A 692 1.88 30.54 0.99
CA ALA A 692 2.45 31.88 0.92
C ALA A 692 3.75 32.02 1.73
N ARG A 693 3.76 31.51 2.97
CA ARG A 693 4.93 31.53 3.87
C ARG A 693 6.10 30.74 3.30
N MET A 694 5.85 29.52 2.80
CA MET A 694 6.89 28.65 2.27
C MET A 694 7.44 29.17 0.94
N ARG A 695 6.60 29.71 0.05
CA ARG A 695 7.08 30.41 -1.15
C ARG A 695 8.01 31.58 -0.79
N VAL A 696 7.63 32.42 0.17
CA VAL A 696 8.50 33.52 0.62
C VAL A 696 9.81 32.96 1.16
N SER A 697 9.77 31.99 2.08
CA SER A 697 10.97 31.33 2.61
C SER A 697 11.90 30.78 1.53
N CYS A 698 11.38 30.09 0.52
CA CYS A 698 12.15 29.61 -0.62
C CYS A 698 12.86 30.70 -1.44
N THR A 699 12.41 31.96 -1.35
CA THR A 699 13.00 33.09 -2.09
C THR A 699 13.84 34.04 -1.22
N SER A 700 13.53 34.17 0.08
CA SER A 700 14.12 35.19 0.95
C SER A 700 15.01 34.64 2.07
N ASP A 701 14.84 33.38 2.45
CA ASP A 701 15.64 32.79 3.53
C ASP A 701 16.99 32.24 3.04
N THR A 702 17.93 32.18 3.97
CA THR A 702 19.17 31.42 3.83
C THR A 702 19.27 30.43 5.00
N PRO A 703 19.43 29.10 4.73
CA PRO A 703 19.23 28.47 3.42
C PRO A 703 17.79 28.64 2.90
N PRO A 704 17.56 28.53 1.58
CA PRO A 704 16.22 28.59 0.99
C PRO A 704 15.27 27.55 1.60
N CYS A 705 13.98 27.90 1.66
CA CYS A 705 12.89 27.03 2.12
C CYS A 705 13.00 26.56 3.59
N LYS A 706 13.92 27.10 4.40
CA LYS A 706 14.19 26.60 5.77
C LYS A 706 12.96 26.50 6.68
N GLN A 707 11.90 27.27 6.41
CA GLN A 707 10.65 27.22 7.18
C GLN A 707 9.79 25.97 6.89
N MET A 708 10.07 25.23 5.81
CA MET A 708 9.45 23.93 5.49
C MET A 708 10.08 22.78 6.28
N VAL A 709 11.32 22.97 6.78
CA VAL A 709 12.06 21.94 7.51
C VAL A 709 11.38 21.71 8.88
N PRO A 710 11.14 20.45 9.28
CA PRO A 710 10.59 20.14 10.60
C PRO A 710 11.36 20.79 11.76
N GLY A 711 10.60 21.16 12.79
CA GLY A 711 11.10 21.88 13.97
C GLY A 711 11.51 23.33 13.74
N TRP A 712 11.40 23.89 12.52
CA TRP A 712 11.84 25.28 12.27
C TRP A 712 10.94 26.33 12.93
N GLY A 713 11.55 27.30 13.62
CA GLY A 713 10.84 28.46 14.18
C GLY A 713 11.75 29.50 14.85
N PRO A 714 11.43 30.81 14.80
CA PRO A 714 12.20 31.83 15.51
C PRO A 714 12.16 31.61 17.04
N PRO A 715 13.18 32.05 17.80
CA PRO A 715 14.30 32.89 17.41
C PRO A 715 15.52 32.10 16.89
N LEU A 716 15.43 30.78 16.77
CA LEU A 716 16.53 29.95 16.29
C LEU A 716 16.77 30.23 14.80
N ASN A 717 18.00 30.56 14.41
CA ASN A 717 18.38 30.68 13.00
C ASN A 717 18.74 29.30 12.37
N GLN A 718 18.17 28.23 12.92
CA GLN A 718 18.34 26.84 12.55
C GLN A 718 17.01 26.11 12.79
N SER A 719 16.84 24.90 12.23
CA SER A 719 15.77 23.99 12.67
C SER A 719 15.91 23.76 14.17
N GLY A 720 14.80 23.69 14.90
CA GLY A 720 14.78 23.22 16.30
C GLY A 720 14.80 21.71 16.43
N GLY A 721 15.30 21.00 15.41
CA GLY A 721 15.37 19.54 15.37
C GLY A 721 14.01 18.87 15.54
N MET A 722 14.00 17.84 16.37
CA MET A 722 12.83 17.05 16.72
C MET A 722 11.96 17.70 17.82
N ASN A 723 12.11 19.01 18.08
CA ASN A 723 11.37 19.70 19.14
C ASN A 723 10.03 20.28 18.67
N VAL A 724 9.09 20.42 19.60
CA VAL A 724 7.79 21.04 19.33
C VAL A 724 7.89 22.54 19.64
N LEU A 725 8.06 23.34 18.59
CA LEU A 725 8.25 24.79 18.66
C LEU A 725 7.14 25.55 17.92
N TYR A 726 6.55 26.55 18.57
CA TYR A 726 5.67 27.54 17.94
C TYR A 726 6.08 28.94 18.35
N THR A 727 6.25 29.81 17.36
CA THR A 727 6.34 31.26 17.52
C THR A 727 5.35 31.90 16.58
N ASP A 728 4.63 32.92 17.05
CA ASP A 728 3.68 33.64 16.21
C ASP A 728 4.42 34.56 15.22
N VAL A 729 4.40 34.17 13.95
CA VAL A 729 4.97 34.92 12.83
C VAL A 729 3.93 35.64 11.98
N TRP A 730 2.64 35.52 12.33
CA TRP A 730 1.54 36.07 11.52
C TRP A 730 0.97 37.34 12.12
N THR A 731 0.70 37.35 13.43
CA THR A 731 0.00 38.43 14.09
C THR A 731 0.79 39.74 14.07
N ASP A 732 0.24 40.78 13.45
CA ASP A 732 0.81 42.13 13.53
C ASP A 732 0.53 42.73 14.93
N PRO A 733 1.57 43.02 15.75
CA PRO A 733 1.39 43.56 17.11
C PRO A 733 0.76 44.96 17.14
N ALA A 734 0.67 45.68 16.02
CA ALA A 734 -0.07 46.92 15.92
C ALA A 734 -1.59 46.71 15.78
N LEU A 735 -2.03 45.49 15.47
CA LEU A 735 -3.42 45.16 15.14
C LEU A 735 -4.05 44.13 16.10
N ALA A 736 -3.28 43.18 16.62
CA ALA A 736 -3.72 42.18 17.59
C ALA A 736 -2.57 41.71 18.49
N THR A 737 -2.87 41.04 19.61
CA THR A 737 -1.85 40.52 20.53
C THR A 737 -1.23 39.23 19.98
N PRO A 738 0.09 39.17 19.71
CA PRO A 738 0.73 37.95 19.23
C PRO A 738 0.62 36.79 20.24
N GLY A 739 0.47 35.58 19.71
CA GLY A 739 0.39 34.35 20.47
C GLY A 739 1.64 34.07 21.30
N ALA A 740 1.45 33.53 22.52
CA ALA A 740 2.54 33.06 23.36
C ALA A 740 3.35 31.96 22.64
N ARG A 741 4.68 32.02 22.80
CA ARG A 741 5.60 30.99 22.29
C ARG A 741 5.34 29.65 23.00
N ILE A 742 5.36 28.57 22.23
CA ILE A 742 5.42 27.20 22.77
C ILE A 742 6.81 26.65 22.45
N SER A 743 7.43 26.01 23.45
CA SER A 743 8.74 25.41 23.32
C SER A 743 8.80 24.21 24.25
N TYR A 744 8.77 23.00 23.68
CA TYR A 744 8.99 21.77 24.41
C TYR A 744 10.28 21.13 23.90
N SER A 745 11.43 21.46 24.50
CA SER A 745 12.71 20.87 24.10
C SER A 745 12.97 19.57 24.85
N TYR A 746 13.65 18.61 24.21
CA TYR A 746 14.27 17.50 24.95
C TYR A 746 15.52 17.92 25.75
N ASP A 747 16.07 19.12 25.53
CA ASP A 747 17.10 19.67 26.42
C ASP A 747 16.58 20.00 27.81
N ASP A 748 15.27 20.17 27.95
CA ASP A 748 14.58 20.40 29.23
C ASP A 748 14.30 19.08 29.98
N LEU A 749 14.70 17.92 29.44
CA LEU A 749 14.67 16.63 30.15
C LEU A 749 15.93 16.45 31.02
N THR A 750 15.71 16.01 32.26
CA THR A 750 16.76 15.55 33.18
C THR A 750 17.03 14.05 33.08
N THR A 751 16.20 13.32 32.32
CA THR A 751 16.30 11.89 32.02
C THR A 751 16.88 11.65 30.62
N ALA A 752 16.98 10.38 30.19
CA ALA A 752 17.38 10.04 28.82
C ALA A 752 16.44 10.70 27.78
N LYS A 753 17.04 11.21 26.70
CA LYS A 753 16.32 11.81 25.57
C LYS A 753 16.07 10.72 24.50
N PRO A 754 14.85 10.62 23.92
CA PRO A 754 14.51 9.57 22.94
C PRO A 754 15.09 9.83 21.53
N THR A 755 16.10 10.68 21.40
CA THR A 755 16.73 11.03 20.13
C THR A 755 18.14 11.57 20.37
N THR A 756 18.97 11.59 19.32
CA THR A 756 20.36 12.06 19.42
C THR A 756 20.43 13.57 19.61
N GLY A 757 21.50 14.08 20.26
CA GLY A 757 21.68 15.53 20.42
C GLY A 757 21.67 16.30 19.09
N VAL A 758 22.27 15.72 18.04
CA VAL A 758 22.21 16.29 16.68
C VAL A 758 20.77 16.45 16.21
N CYS A 759 19.91 15.46 16.42
CA CYS A 759 18.50 15.52 16.08
C CYS A 759 17.66 16.41 17.03
N VAL A 760 18.14 16.74 18.23
CA VAL A 760 17.52 17.81 19.06
C VAL A 760 17.87 19.18 18.47
N ASP A 761 19.11 19.38 18.02
CA ASP A 761 19.63 20.65 17.52
C ASP A 761 19.24 20.98 16.07
N GLN A 762 19.14 19.97 15.19
CA GLN A 762 18.91 20.12 13.75
C GLN A 762 18.17 18.90 13.18
N TRP A 763 17.16 19.14 12.35
CA TRP A 763 16.42 18.05 11.71
C TRP A 763 17.10 17.55 10.44
N ALA A 764 17.05 16.23 10.21
CA ALA A 764 17.45 15.58 8.97
C ALA A 764 16.50 14.40 8.67
N ALA A 765 16.45 13.94 7.41
CA ALA A 765 15.52 12.90 6.97
C ALA A 765 15.67 11.55 7.71
N ASN A 766 16.83 11.28 8.32
CA ASN A 766 17.10 10.09 9.14
C ASN A 766 16.87 10.29 10.65
N CYS A 767 16.50 11.49 11.13
CA CYS A 767 16.22 11.72 12.55
C CYS A 767 14.98 10.96 13.02
N ARG A 768 15.11 10.20 14.12
CA ARG A 768 14.03 9.44 14.75
C ARG A 768 13.92 9.80 16.23
N ILE A 769 12.69 9.91 16.71
CA ILE A 769 12.35 9.77 18.13
C ILE A 769 11.96 8.32 18.35
N ILE A 770 12.69 7.64 19.22
CA ILE A 770 12.52 6.22 19.59
C ILE A 770 12.22 6.17 21.08
N ILE A 771 11.01 5.76 21.46
CA ILE A 771 10.60 5.74 22.87
C ILE A 771 10.48 4.30 23.36
N ASN A 772 11.52 3.83 24.05
CA ASN A 772 11.49 2.59 24.84
C ASN A 772 11.05 2.90 26.29
N TYR A 773 10.05 2.21 26.82
CA TYR A 773 9.52 2.46 28.16
C TYR A 773 10.57 2.34 29.28
N PRO A 774 11.43 1.30 29.32
CA PRO A 774 12.40 1.15 30.41
C PRO A 774 13.44 2.27 30.48
N GLU A 775 13.80 2.83 29.33
CA GLU A 775 14.86 3.82 29.17
C GLU A 775 14.33 5.27 29.26
N HIS A 776 13.12 5.52 28.78
CA HIS A 776 12.61 6.89 28.60
C HIS A 776 11.45 7.24 29.54
N ILE A 777 10.58 6.28 29.87
CA ILE A 777 9.36 6.54 30.65
C ILE A 777 9.53 6.16 32.12
N GLN A 778 10.10 4.99 32.41
CA GLN A 778 10.38 4.60 33.81
C GLN A 778 11.24 5.62 34.56
N PRO A 779 12.30 6.22 33.98
CA PRO A 779 13.09 7.21 34.69
C PRO A 779 12.33 8.49 35.07
N LEU A 780 11.20 8.80 34.43
CA LEU A 780 10.33 9.92 34.84
C LEU A 780 9.71 9.65 36.23
N TRP A 781 9.44 8.38 36.55
CA TRP A 781 8.89 7.99 37.86
C TRP A 781 9.98 7.90 38.94
N ASP A 782 11.19 7.49 38.54
CA ASP A 782 12.36 7.34 39.42
C ASP A 782 13.14 8.66 39.64
N ALA A 783 12.85 9.72 38.87
CA ALA A 783 13.54 10.99 38.98
C ALA A 783 13.32 11.67 40.33
N SER A 784 14.41 12.13 40.96
CA SER A 784 14.38 12.88 42.22
C SER A 784 13.70 14.23 42.05
N ARG A 785 12.74 14.52 42.93
CA ARG A 785 11.93 15.76 42.92
C ARG A 785 12.00 16.42 44.31
N PRO A 786 13.15 16.98 44.70
CA PRO A 786 13.33 17.58 46.02
C PRO A 786 12.48 18.85 46.18
N ALA A 787 11.70 18.89 47.26
CA ALA A 787 10.89 20.04 47.67
C ALA A 787 11.14 20.37 49.15
N MET A 788 10.87 21.62 49.53
CA MET A 788 10.96 22.07 50.93
C MET A 788 9.57 22.15 51.54
N VAL A 789 9.23 21.21 52.42
CA VAL A 789 7.95 21.17 53.14
C VAL A 789 8.20 21.54 54.60
N GLY A 790 7.67 22.67 55.05
CA GLY A 790 7.84 23.15 56.43
C GLY A 790 9.29 23.42 56.84
N GLY A 791 10.19 23.67 55.88
CA GLY A 791 11.62 23.84 56.13
C GLY A 791 12.45 22.54 56.13
N VAL A 792 11.83 21.40 55.86
CA VAL A 792 12.50 20.09 55.68
C VAL A 792 12.59 19.74 54.20
N ALA A 793 13.75 19.26 53.75
CA ALA A 793 13.92 18.71 52.41
C ALA A 793 13.26 17.33 52.33
N VAL A 794 12.33 17.17 51.39
CA VAL A 794 11.60 15.93 51.11
C VAL A 794 11.68 15.65 49.62
N ASP A 795 11.98 14.42 49.22
CA ASP A 795 11.89 14.01 47.82
C ASP A 795 10.43 13.68 47.46
N HIS A 796 9.98 14.01 46.26
CA HIS A 796 8.67 13.66 45.70
C HIS A 796 8.76 12.79 44.43
N SER A 797 9.87 12.07 44.25
CA SER A 797 10.02 10.92 43.35
C SER A 797 8.76 10.06 43.35
N CYS A 798 8.19 9.80 42.17
CA CYS A 798 6.88 9.15 42.08
C CYS A 798 6.94 7.69 42.55
N SER A 799 8.02 6.96 42.22
CA SER A 799 8.23 5.54 42.55
C SER A 799 8.87 5.29 43.94
N GLN A 800 8.92 6.28 44.83
CA GLN A 800 9.47 6.09 46.18
C GLN A 800 8.43 5.61 47.20
N LEU A 801 8.92 5.10 48.33
CA LEU A 801 8.10 4.69 49.47
C LEU A 801 7.23 5.84 50.02
N GLY A 802 5.92 5.61 50.15
CA GLY A 802 4.95 6.62 50.57
C GLY A 802 4.29 7.38 49.41
N CYS A 803 4.80 7.21 48.19
CA CYS A 803 4.14 7.60 46.94
C CYS A 803 3.62 6.33 46.23
N HIS A 804 3.96 6.12 44.97
CA HIS A 804 3.51 4.98 44.15
C HIS A 804 4.47 3.79 44.28
N ASN A 805 4.65 3.29 45.51
CA ASN A 805 5.52 2.14 45.80
C ASN A 805 5.01 1.37 47.02
N SER A 806 4.99 0.05 46.90
CA SER A 806 4.71 -0.90 47.97
C SER A 806 5.81 -0.89 49.04
N ALA A 807 5.48 -0.73 50.33
CA ALA A 807 6.46 -0.93 51.40
C ALA A 807 6.96 -2.40 51.46
N PRO A 808 8.20 -2.64 51.95
CA PRO A 808 8.79 -3.99 51.96
C PRO A 808 7.99 -5.00 52.79
N ALA A 809 8.19 -6.29 52.47
CA ALA A 809 7.40 -7.41 52.96
C ALA A 809 7.31 -7.46 54.51
N GLY A 810 6.06 -7.52 55.01
CA GLY A 810 5.77 -7.62 56.46
C GLY A 810 4.57 -6.77 56.91
N ALA A 811 4.20 -5.75 56.13
CA ALA A 811 2.93 -5.04 56.25
C ALA A 811 2.04 -5.32 55.01
N THR A 812 0.82 -4.78 54.97
CA THR A 812 -0.02 -4.64 53.77
C THR A 812 -0.09 -3.16 53.36
N PRO A 813 0.89 -2.65 52.60
CA PRO A 813 1.02 -1.25 52.25
C PRO A 813 0.52 -1.06 50.82
N VAL A 814 -0.75 -0.72 50.67
CA VAL A 814 -1.33 -0.43 49.35
C VAL A 814 -0.67 0.85 48.80
N PRO A 815 -0.04 0.83 47.61
CA PRO A 815 0.56 2.01 47.00
C PRO A 815 -0.45 3.17 46.88
N ALA A 816 0.03 4.41 46.93
CA ALA A 816 -0.84 5.57 46.81
C ALA A 816 -1.70 5.49 45.52
N GLY A 817 -3.00 5.75 45.65
CA GLY A 817 -3.94 5.65 44.53
C GLY A 817 -4.14 4.24 43.95
N ASN A 818 -3.66 3.18 44.62
CA ASN A 818 -3.64 1.79 44.14
C ASN A 818 -2.75 1.56 42.91
N LEU A 819 -1.74 2.41 42.72
CA LEU A 819 -0.82 2.39 41.58
C LEU A 819 0.63 2.28 42.08
N ASP A 820 1.34 1.25 41.64
CA ASP A 820 2.77 1.02 41.85
C ASP A 820 3.55 1.42 40.59
N LEU A 821 4.45 2.40 40.71
CA LEU A 821 5.29 2.92 39.62
C LEU A 821 6.74 2.42 39.69
N THR A 822 7.01 1.34 40.44
CA THR A 822 8.36 0.79 40.50
C THR A 822 8.77 0.05 39.23
N LYS A 823 10.08 0.05 38.96
CA LYS A 823 10.75 -0.76 37.94
C LYS A 823 10.93 -2.24 38.30
N LEU A 824 10.19 -2.74 39.28
CA LEU A 824 10.23 -4.17 39.62
C LEU A 824 9.57 -4.99 38.50
N PRO A 825 10.06 -6.20 38.18
CA PRO A 825 9.37 -7.12 37.27
C PRO A 825 7.92 -7.34 37.68
N SER A 826 6.99 -7.19 36.73
CA SER A 826 5.57 -7.40 36.98
C SER A 826 5.28 -8.88 37.25
N ALA A 827 4.36 -9.13 38.20
CA ALA A 827 3.86 -10.48 38.47
C ALA A 827 3.02 -11.06 37.32
N THR A 828 2.48 -10.21 36.42
CA THR A 828 1.68 -10.63 35.26
C THR A 828 2.57 -10.93 34.04
N VAL A 829 3.56 -10.07 33.78
CA VAL A 829 4.49 -10.19 32.64
C VAL A 829 5.89 -9.84 33.15
N SER A 830 6.68 -10.85 33.53
CA SER A 830 7.98 -10.64 34.20
C SER A 830 9.05 -9.95 33.34
N GLN A 831 8.89 -9.96 32.02
CA GLN A 831 9.73 -9.19 31.08
C GLN A 831 9.38 -7.68 31.07
N GLN A 832 8.30 -7.26 31.75
CA GLN A 832 7.85 -5.87 31.84
C GLN A 832 7.87 -5.34 33.28
N PHE A 833 8.06 -4.03 33.44
CA PHE A 833 7.96 -3.38 34.75
C PHE A 833 6.52 -3.33 35.27
N THR A 834 6.38 -3.36 36.60
CA THR A 834 5.12 -3.25 37.33
C THR A 834 4.39 -1.96 36.97
N SER A 835 5.13 -0.85 36.90
CA SER A 835 4.67 0.46 36.44
C SER A 835 3.98 0.45 35.08
N TYR A 836 4.59 -0.19 34.07
CA TYR A 836 4.02 -0.33 32.73
C TYR A 836 2.69 -1.05 32.77
N GLN A 837 2.69 -2.19 33.46
CA GLN A 837 1.54 -3.07 33.57
C GLN A 837 0.37 -2.41 34.32
N GLN A 838 0.61 -1.73 35.45
CA GLN A 838 -0.46 -1.08 36.20
C GLN A 838 -0.96 0.23 35.55
N LEU A 839 -0.14 0.93 34.77
CA LEU A 839 -0.60 2.13 34.05
C LEU A 839 -1.57 1.80 32.90
N LEU A 840 -1.30 0.71 32.16
CA LEU A 840 -1.95 0.41 30.88
C LEU A 840 -2.98 -0.73 30.93
N PHE A 841 -2.96 -1.57 31.96
CA PHE A 841 -3.88 -2.71 32.10
C PHE A 841 -4.62 -2.67 33.46
N PRO A 842 -5.83 -3.22 33.57
CA PRO A 842 -6.49 -3.39 34.86
C PRO A 842 -5.74 -4.41 35.74
N HIS A 843 -5.65 -4.15 37.04
CA HIS A 843 -5.06 -5.07 38.02
C HIS A 843 -5.92 -5.20 39.27
N ASN A 844 -5.72 -6.31 39.99
CA ASN A 844 -6.48 -6.61 41.21
C ASN A 844 -5.76 -6.10 42.46
N ILE A 845 -6.51 -5.45 43.34
CA ILE A 845 -6.10 -5.11 44.71
C ILE A 845 -7.01 -5.81 45.72
N VAL A 846 -6.52 -6.01 46.95
CA VAL A 846 -7.32 -6.52 48.08
C VAL A 846 -7.58 -5.38 49.04
N ASN A 847 -8.84 -4.97 49.17
CA ASN A 847 -9.28 -3.96 50.14
C ASN A 847 -10.23 -4.60 51.15
N MET A 848 -9.86 -4.60 52.44
CA MET A 848 -10.62 -5.26 53.53
C MET A 848 -11.01 -6.73 53.24
N GLY A 849 -10.16 -7.47 52.52
CA GLY A 849 -10.41 -8.86 52.13
C GLY A 849 -11.26 -9.05 50.87
N VAL A 850 -11.72 -7.96 50.23
CA VAL A 850 -12.43 -8.00 48.94
C VAL A 850 -11.46 -7.69 47.81
N THR A 851 -11.42 -8.56 46.80
CA THR A 851 -10.67 -8.31 45.57
C THR A 851 -11.44 -7.35 44.67
N THR A 852 -10.81 -6.24 44.30
CA THR A 852 -11.39 -5.22 43.41
C THR A 852 -10.42 -4.99 42.25
N SER A 853 -10.94 -4.93 41.02
CA SER A 853 -10.17 -4.52 39.85
C SER A 853 -10.10 -2.99 39.78
N VAL A 854 -8.90 -2.46 39.56
CA VAL A 854 -8.59 -1.02 39.41
C VAL A 854 -7.75 -0.81 38.15
N GLY A 855 -7.66 0.44 37.70
CA GLY A 855 -7.01 0.77 36.43
C GLY A 855 -7.84 0.33 35.20
N PRO A 856 -7.27 0.46 33.98
CA PRO A 856 -6.01 1.15 33.69
C PRO A 856 -6.11 2.65 33.99
N TYR A 857 -4.96 3.33 34.07
CA TYR A 857 -4.89 4.78 34.35
C TYR A 857 -4.60 5.61 33.11
N LEU A 858 -4.18 4.97 32.01
CA LEU A 858 -3.85 5.59 30.73
C LEU A 858 -4.56 4.88 29.57
N ASN A 859 -4.78 5.58 28.46
CA ASN A 859 -5.20 5.00 27.19
C ASN A 859 -3.99 4.82 26.27
N ALA A 860 -3.60 3.55 26.02
CA ALA A 860 -2.71 3.23 24.92
C ALA A 860 -3.30 3.76 23.60
N GLY A 861 -2.44 4.37 22.78
CA GLY A 861 -2.84 4.96 21.50
C GLY A 861 -3.57 6.31 21.60
N SER A 862 -3.66 7.00 22.75
CA SER A 862 -4.12 8.40 22.79
C SER A 862 -3.79 9.14 24.10
N ALA A 863 -3.00 10.22 24.02
CA ALA A 863 -2.74 11.13 25.13
C ALA A 863 -3.96 11.99 25.52
N ASN A 864 -4.87 12.25 24.57
CA ASN A 864 -6.15 12.92 24.81
C ASN A 864 -7.31 11.94 25.06
N GLY A 865 -7.03 10.63 25.17
CA GLY A 865 -7.99 9.63 25.63
C GLY A 865 -8.49 9.95 27.05
N GLY A 866 -9.72 9.54 27.39
CA GLY A 866 -10.38 9.97 28.63
C GLY A 866 -9.61 9.68 29.93
N LEU A 867 -8.84 8.59 29.98
CA LEU A 867 -7.96 8.26 31.11
C LEU A 867 -6.65 9.05 31.06
N SER A 868 -5.98 9.05 29.90
CA SER A 868 -4.74 9.79 29.66
C SER A 868 -4.87 11.29 29.97
N ALA A 869 -5.94 11.92 29.48
CA ALA A 869 -6.22 13.33 29.74
C ALA A 869 -6.48 13.60 31.23
N GLN A 870 -7.19 12.73 31.93
CA GLN A 870 -7.40 12.84 33.38
C GLN A 870 -6.09 12.70 34.17
N PHE A 871 -5.21 11.78 33.77
CA PHE A 871 -3.90 11.58 34.37
C PHE A 871 -2.98 12.78 34.13
N LEU A 872 -2.78 13.18 32.87
CA LEU A 872 -1.91 14.30 32.50
C LEU A 872 -2.38 15.63 33.10
N ASN A 873 -3.70 15.84 33.24
CA ASN A 873 -4.25 17.04 33.88
C ASN A 873 -4.00 17.11 35.40
N ARG A 874 -3.56 16.03 36.08
CA ARG A 874 -3.08 16.10 37.47
C ARG A 874 -1.80 16.92 37.59
N PHE A 875 -0.96 16.94 36.57
CA PHE A 875 0.32 17.64 36.57
C PHE A 875 0.20 19.09 36.06
N ALA A 876 -0.90 19.45 35.41
CA ALA A 876 -1.12 20.78 34.87
C ALA A 876 -1.08 21.86 35.98
N THR A 877 -0.35 22.94 35.71
CA THR A 877 -0.25 24.11 36.58
C THR A 877 -1.65 24.70 36.87
N GLY A 878 -1.96 24.92 38.15
CA GLY A 878 -3.27 25.46 38.55
C GLY A 878 -4.43 24.45 38.57
N SER A 879 -4.19 23.16 38.31
CA SER A 879 -5.21 22.10 38.37
C SER A 879 -5.82 21.86 39.75
N GLY A 880 -5.25 22.43 40.81
CA GLY A 880 -5.60 22.15 42.21
C GLY A 880 -5.18 20.75 42.68
N SER A 881 -4.52 19.95 41.84
CA SER A 881 -3.99 18.65 42.23
C SER A 881 -2.73 18.80 43.10
N THR A 882 -2.52 17.84 44.00
CA THR A 882 -1.27 17.68 44.75
C THR A 882 -0.06 17.41 43.85
N HIS A 883 -0.28 16.97 42.61
CA HIS A 883 0.76 16.66 41.62
C HIS A 883 1.06 17.83 40.66
N ALA A 884 0.40 18.98 40.83
CA ALA A 884 0.54 20.12 39.92
C ALA A 884 2.01 20.60 39.87
N GLY A 885 2.58 20.66 38.65
CA GLY A 885 3.98 21.03 38.43
C GLY A 885 5.01 19.96 38.82
N TRP A 886 4.61 18.75 39.21
CA TRP A 886 5.57 17.68 39.53
C TRP A 886 6.27 17.11 38.30
N LEU A 887 5.63 17.19 37.11
CA LEU A 887 6.25 16.86 35.83
C LEU A 887 6.49 18.13 35.02
N SER A 888 7.67 18.23 34.39
CA SER A 888 8.00 19.33 33.48
C SER A 888 7.20 19.24 32.17
N PRO A 889 7.09 20.34 31.40
CA PRO A 889 6.47 20.30 30.07
C PRO A 889 7.13 19.30 29.11
N ALA A 890 8.44 19.06 29.22
CA ALA A 890 9.15 18.08 28.41
C ALA A 890 8.86 16.63 28.84
N GLU A 891 8.71 16.37 30.15
CA GLU A 891 8.30 15.06 30.67
C GLU A 891 6.84 14.74 30.26
N LEU A 892 5.95 15.74 30.32
CA LEU A 892 4.56 15.63 29.88
C LEU A 892 4.44 15.45 28.36
N ARG A 893 5.32 16.10 27.57
CA ARG A 893 5.46 15.86 26.13
C ARG A 893 5.84 14.40 25.88
N LEU A 894 6.92 13.91 26.50
CA LEU A 894 7.42 12.54 26.30
C LEU A 894 6.37 11.47 26.60
N LEU A 895 5.62 11.65 27.71
CA LEU A 895 4.47 10.79 28.02
C LEU A 895 3.35 10.88 26.98
N SER A 896 3.06 12.07 26.47
CA SER A 896 2.02 12.28 25.46
C SER A 896 2.39 11.64 24.12
N GLU A 897 3.65 11.77 23.71
CA GLU A 897 4.21 11.14 22.51
C GLU A 897 4.10 9.62 22.59
N TRP A 898 4.61 9.04 23.69
CA TRP A 898 4.55 7.60 23.97
C TRP A 898 3.10 7.07 23.95
N LEU A 899 2.17 7.76 24.62
CA LEU A 899 0.77 7.36 24.65
C LEU A 899 0.13 7.41 23.26
N ASP A 900 0.34 8.49 22.50
CA ASP A 900 -0.26 8.66 21.18
C ASP A 900 0.18 7.58 20.18
N ILE A 901 1.46 7.17 20.21
CA ILE A 901 2.00 6.22 19.24
C ILE A 901 1.67 4.75 19.56
N GLY A 902 1.04 4.46 20.70
CA GLY A 902 0.56 3.12 21.06
C GLY A 902 1.00 2.62 22.44
N ALA A 903 1.75 3.43 23.20
CA ALA A 903 2.26 3.09 24.52
C ALA A 903 3.09 1.79 24.55
N GLN A 904 3.90 1.54 23.53
CA GLN A 904 4.73 0.35 23.40
C GLN A 904 5.72 0.19 24.56
N TYR A 905 6.15 -1.04 24.82
CA TYR A 905 7.24 -1.30 25.75
C TYR A 905 8.61 -0.98 25.11
N PHE A 906 8.83 -1.37 23.86
CA PHE A 906 9.95 -0.93 23.01
C PHE A 906 9.45 -0.44 21.65
N ASN A 907 10.16 0.51 21.06
CA ASN A 907 9.97 0.94 19.67
C ASN A 907 11.21 0.67 18.79
N ASN A 908 12.26 0.06 19.34
CA ASN A 908 13.41 -0.43 18.60
C ASN A 908 13.55 -1.97 18.77
N PRO A 909 13.36 -2.77 17.70
CA PRO A 909 13.50 -4.23 17.77
C PRO A 909 14.94 -4.72 17.88
N PHE A 910 15.94 -3.83 17.79
CA PHE A 910 17.37 -4.13 17.97
C PHE A 910 17.96 -3.54 19.25
N ASP A 911 17.11 -3.07 20.17
CA ASP A 911 17.59 -2.61 21.48
C ASP A 911 18.17 -3.78 22.28
N PRO A 912 19.37 -3.67 22.89
CA PRO A 912 19.98 -4.75 23.66
C PRO A 912 19.15 -5.24 24.87
N ALA A 913 18.18 -4.45 25.34
CA ALA A 913 17.26 -4.81 26.41
C ALA A 913 15.87 -5.26 25.92
N VAL A 914 15.64 -5.37 24.61
CA VAL A 914 14.35 -5.78 24.04
C VAL A 914 14.01 -7.23 24.46
N PRO A 915 12.78 -7.51 24.92
CA PRO A 915 12.33 -8.88 25.18
C PRO A 915 12.36 -9.77 23.94
N VAL A 916 13.09 -10.88 24.03
CA VAL A 916 13.15 -11.96 23.02
C VAL A 916 12.67 -13.29 23.61
N ASN A 917 12.35 -14.27 22.75
CA ASN A 917 11.93 -15.63 23.10
C ASN A 917 13.10 -16.62 23.21
#